data_AF-A0A7L1E361-F1
#
_entry.id   AF-A0A7L1E361-F1
#
_cell.length_a   1.000
_cell.length_b   1.000
_cell.length_c   1.000
_cell.angle_alpha   90.00
_cell.angle_beta   90.00
_cell.angle_gamma   90.00
#
_symmetry.space_group_name_H-M   'P 1'
#
loop_
_entity.id
_entity.type
_entity.pdbx_description
1 polymer ?
#
loop_
_entity_poly.entity_id
_entity_poly.type
_entity_poly.pdbx_seq_one_letter_code
_entity_poly.pdbx_strand_id
1 'polypeptide(L)'
;AAGLDLFEGDILLPKNQRNALRNETYRWKFPIPYILGDDLDLNAKGVILQAFEMFRLKSCIDFKPYEGERTYIFFSKQNGCWSMVGDLQTGQNLSIGSGCDYRAIVEHEILHALGFYHEQSRMDRDDYVNIWWDEIEEGKEHNFAKYDDTYITDLNTPYDYESLMHYAPFSFNKNASIPTITAKIPAFDDIIGQRLDLSAIDLERLNRMYNCTSTHTFLDQCSFELENICGMIQGTNHDQDWVHQQGSMTGQEDHTFSGRCRDAGYFMYFNTNSGQAGEVAILESRILYPRRTQQCLQFFYRTTGSPSDKLIIWLKEDDGTGNIRKMRKIQTFQADSDSNWKIAHVTLNAQKKFRYLFQGLKGSPSSSLGGIAIDDVTLTEMPCPTAVWVIRNFSKILENSSISLIESPRFYSPEGYGFGISVLPNYQNSGYARVAFHLCSGENDAVLEWPALNRQATLTVLDQDPDALKRMSSSKSFTTSKDHVDLESGTIIWDKPSIAGRFDESCNCNRSVNWGWNNFISHSQLRRRSFLKNDDLIIFAEFNDIIHLNNTEVPVGPVQSALMEGLVLERQKRAAQDVEPVQEQLLYLADPCDPNPCQNDGVCVNVKGKASCRCPSGQAFFFTGERCQSRQIHGNILGMSIGGIAGTIVLTIVLISMMARK
;
A
#
# COMPACT_ATOMS: atom_id res chain seq x y z
N ALA A 1 13.64 25.40 -0.36
CA ALA A 1 13.52 25.39 1.12
C ALA A 1 12.93 26.72 1.59
N ALA A 2 12.14 26.73 2.65
CA ALA A 2 11.48 27.94 3.17
C ALA A 2 12.42 28.90 3.96
N GLY A 3 13.74 28.80 3.74
CA GLY A 3 14.76 29.55 4.45
C GLY A 3 14.91 29.20 5.93
N LEU A 4 14.34 28.07 6.38
CA LEU A 4 14.46 27.62 7.77
C LEU A 4 15.83 26.96 7.99
N ASP A 5 16.44 27.25 9.13
CA ASP A 5 17.71 26.65 9.54
C ASP A 5 17.44 25.45 10.45
N LEU A 6 16.76 24.44 9.89
CA LEU A 6 16.44 23.18 10.53
C LEU A 6 17.56 22.17 10.29
N PHE A 7 17.69 21.21 11.21
CA PHE A 7 18.65 20.12 11.07
C PHE A 7 18.27 19.28 9.86
N GLU A 8 19.22 19.02 8.97
CA GLU A 8 18.92 18.34 7.70
C GLU A 8 17.71 18.97 6.97
N GLY A 9 17.56 20.29 7.05
CA GLY A 9 16.57 21.04 6.28
C GLY A 9 15.11 20.99 6.76
N ASP A 10 14.66 19.89 7.37
CA ASP A 10 13.26 19.62 7.77
C ASP A 10 13.12 18.84 9.08
N ILE A 11 14.20 18.64 9.84
CA ILE A 11 14.12 18.06 11.20
C ILE A 11 14.24 19.16 12.24
N LEU A 12 13.23 19.27 13.10
CA LEU A 12 13.27 20.11 14.27
C LEU A 12 13.82 19.33 15.48
N LEU A 13 15.05 19.65 15.90
CA LEU A 13 15.66 19.04 17.08
C LEU A 13 15.15 19.65 18.39
N PRO A 14 14.77 18.83 19.40
CA PRO A 14 14.53 19.32 20.75
C PRO A 14 15.80 19.94 21.35
N LYS A 15 15.66 21.03 22.12
CA LYS A 15 16.77 21.88 22.62
C LYS A 15 17.90 21.17 23.41
N ASN A 16 17.77 19.90 23.77
CA ASN A 16 18.81 19.13 24.49
C ASN A 16 18.77 17.61 24.21
N GLN A 17 18.09 17.15 23.15
CA GLN A 17 17.97 15.72 22.89
C GLN A 17 18.11 15.42 21.40
N ARG A 18 19.09 14.58 21.09
CA ARG A 18 19.28 14.01 19.75
C ARG A 18 18.70 12.59 19.83
N ASN A 19 17.43 12.44 19.46
CA ASN A 19 16.70 11.20 19.65
C ASN A 19 16.29 10.56 18.33
N ALA A 20 16.45 9.25 18.35
CA ALA A 20 15.56 8.23 17.80
C ALA A 20 16.11 7.48 16.58
N LEU A 21 16.54 6.25 16.88
CA LEU A 21 16.59 5.10 15.98
C LEU A 21 16.92 3.83 16.79
N ARG A 22 17.68 3.94 17.88
CA ARG A 22 17.97 2.82 18.81
C ARG A 22 17.22 2.85 20.14
N ASN A 23 16.90 4.03 20.67
CA ASN A 23 16.25 4.12 21.97
C ASN A 23 14.74 3.88 21.85
N GLU A 24 14.30 2.72 22.33
CA GLU A 24 12.91 2.28 22.32
C GLU A 24 11.97 3.23 23.08
N THR A 25 12.48 4.09 23.98
CA THR A 25 11.65 5.05 24.71
C THR A 25 11.04 6.14 23.82
N TYR A 26 11.57 6.35 22.61
CA TYR A 26 11.04 7.31 21.63
C TYR A 26 10.17 6.64 20.56
N ARG A 27 9.75 5.39 20.79
CA ARG A 27 8.81 4.70 19.92
C ARG A 27 7.38 5.07 20.28
N TRP A 28 6.60 5.39 19.26
CA TRP A 28 5.17 5.58 19.41
C TRP A 28 4.48 4.30 19.86
N LYS A 29 3.42 4.46 20.65
CA LYS A 29 2.43 3.40 20.88
C LYS A 29 1.26 3.61 19.94
N PHE A 30 0.75 2.52 19.36
CA PHE A 30 -0.35 2.58 18.40
C PHE A 30 -1.70 2.34 19.06
N PRO A 31 -2.78 2.96 18.53
CA PRO A 31 -2.78 3.98 17.46
C PRO A 31 -2.22 5.34 17.94
N ILE A 32 -1.51 6.06 17.05
CA ILE A 32 -0.93 7.39 17.30
C ILE A 32 -2.05 8.43 17.40
N PRO A 33 -2.20 9.15 18.52
CA PRO A 33 -3.16 10.24 18.62
C PRO A 33 -2.74 11.43 17.74
N TYR A 34 -3.66 12.01 16.99
CA TYR A 34 -3.40 13.19 16.16
C TYR A 34 -4.44 14.30 16.34
N ILE A 35 -3.99 15.52 16.08
CA ILE A 35 -4.84 16.72 15.94
C ILE A 35 -4.53 17.34 14.58
N LEU A 36 -5.56 17.67 13.82
CA LEU A 36 -5.44 18.49 12.61
C LEU A 36 -5.82 19.92 13.00
N GLY A 37 -4.82 20.80 13.08
CA GLY A 37 -5.03 22.21 13.41
C GLY A 37 -5.96 22.91 12.43
N ASP A 38 -6.69 23.91 12.91
CA ASP A 38 -7.63 24.67 12.07
C ASP A 38 -6.93 25.66 11.13
N ASP A 39 -5.62 25.86 11.31
CA ASP A 39 -4.73 26.63 10.44
C ASP A 39 -4.30 25.87 9.17
N LEU A 40 -4.48 24.55 9.12
CA LEU A 40 -4.18 23.74 7.94
C LEU A 40 -5.09 24.06 6.76
N ASP A 41 -4.49 24.08 5.57
CA ASP A 41 -5.27 24.11 4.33
C ASP A 41 -6.17 22.88 4.24
N LEU A 42 -7.40 23.08 3.76
CA LEU A 42 -8.38 22.00 3.65
C LEU A 42 -7.85 20.81 2.82
N ASN A 43 -7.09 21.10 1.76
CA ASN A 43 -6.41 20.08 0.96
C ASN A 43 -5.39 19.29 1.77
N ALA A 44 -4.57 19.96 2.59
CA ALA A 44 -3.57 19.33 3.45
C ALA A 44 -4.23 18.36 4.44
N LYS A 45 -5.36 18.74 5.05
CA LYS A 45 -6.13 17.84 5.94
C LYS A 45 -6.55 16.56 5.22
N GLY A 46 -7.10 16.67 4.00
CA GLY A 46 -7.45 15.50 3.19
C GLY A 46 -6.23 14.64 2.83
N VAL A 47 -5.12 15.27 2.44
CA VAL A 47 -3.88 14.55 2.07
C VAL A 47 -3.22 13.85 3.27
N ILE A 48 -3.30 14.43 4.48
CA ILE A 48 -2.83 13.78 5.71
C ILE A 48 -3.62 12.49 5.96
N LEU A 49 -4.95 12.52 5.80
CA LEU A 49 -5.77 11.33 5.95
C LEU A 49 -5.48 10.29 4.85
N GLN A 50 -5.15 10.71 3.63
CA GLN A 50 -4.69 9.80 2.57
C GLN A 50 -3.36 9.12 2.96
N ALA A 51 -2.41 9.86 3.54
CA ALA A 51 -1.15 9.28 4.02
C ALA A 51 -1.39 8.26 5.15
N PHE A 52 -2.32 8.52 6.08
CA PHE A 52 -2.68 7.56 7.12
C PHE A 52 -3.19 6.23 6.55
N GLU A 53 -3.99 6.26 5.47
CA GLU A 53 -4.44 5.04 4.81
C GLU A 53 -3.29 4.25 4.17
N MET A 54 -2.24 4.91 3.67
CA MET A 54 -1.05 4.22 3.14
C MET A 54 -0.27 3.50 4.24
N PHE A 55 -0.11 4.12 5.41
CA PHE A 55 0.46 3.46 6.59
C PHE A 55 -0.38 2.27 7.05
N ARG A 56 -1.71 2.42 7.11
CA ARG A 56 -2.65 1.34 7.46
C ARG A 56 -2.61 0.17 6.47
N LEU A 57 -2.38 0.46 5.19
CA LEU A 57 -2.28 -0.55 4.14
C LEU A 57 -0.97 -1.33 4.22
N LYS A 58 0.15 -0.63 4.40
CA LYS A 58 1.51 -1.15 4.21
C LYS A 58 2.23 -1.53 5.51
N SER A 59 1.70 -1.15 6.66
CA SER A 59 2.32 -1.37 7.97
C SER A 59 1.29 -1.59 9.08
N CYS A 60 1.77 -1.87 10.29
CA CYS A 60 0.94 -1.91 11.49
C CYS A 60 0.71 -0.53 12.14
N ILE A 61 1.25 0.54 11.57
CA ILE A 61 1.07 1.90 12.07
C ILE A 61 -0.38 2.32 11.86
N ASP A 62 -0.99 2.88 12.90
CA ASP A 62 -2.36 3.39 12.87
C ASP A 62 -2.45 4.72 13.62
N PHE A 63 -3.48 5.48 13.32
CA PHE A 63 -3.73 6.83 13.79
C PHE A 63 -5.16 6.93 14.32
N LYS A 64 -5.35 7.70 15.39
CA LYS A 64 -6.68 8.04 15.91
C LYS A 64 -6.79 9.51 16.30
N PRO A 65 -7.98 10.12 16.22
CA PRO A 65 -8.20 11.46 16.77
C PRO A 65 -7.78 11.53 18.24
N TYR A 66 -7.21 12.65 18.66
CA TYR A 66 -6.85 12.92 20.04
C TYR A 66 -8.07 12.98 20.97
N GLU A 67 -7.97 12.30 22.11
CA GLU A 67 -9.02 12.23 23.14
C GLU A 67 -8.52 12.63 24.54
N GLY A 68 -7.29 13.15 24.66
CA GLY A 68 -6.68 13.58 25.94
C GLY A 68 -5.37 12.88 26.29
N GLU A 69 -4.72 12.22 25.33
CA GLU A 69 -3.47 11.49 25.53
C GLU A 69 -2.30 12.42 25.88
N ARG A 70 -1.31 11.91 26.60
CA ARG A 70 -0.13 12.73 26.95
C ARG A 70 0.73 13.07 25.73
N THR A 71 0.82 12.14 24.79
CA THR A 71 1.60 12.27 23.56
C THR A 71 0.67 12.19 22.35
N TYR A 72 0.94 13.01 21.35
CA TYR A 72 0.15 13.15 20.13
C TYR A 72 0.94 13.96 19.09
N ILE A 73 0.56 13.83 17.82
CA ILE A 73 1.08 14.66 16.74
C ILE A 73 0.06 15.77 16.44
N PHE A 74 0.49 17.02 16.53
CA PHE A 74 -0.28 18.19 16.13
C PHE A 74 0.15 18.64 14.73
N PHE A 75 -0.67 18.37 13.73
CA PHE A 75 -0.42 18.84 12.36
C PHE A 75 -0.86 20.30 12.27
N SER A 76 0.05 21.17 11.80
CA SER A 76 -0.17 22.62 11.72
C SER A 76 0.41 23.19 10.43
N LYS A 77 -0.06 24.37 10.01
CA LYS A 77 0.48 25.09 8.86
C LYS A 77 1.51 26.11 9.33
N GLN A 78 2.75 25.64 9.50
CA GLN A 78 3.88 26.54 9.76
C GLN A 78 4.67 26.79 8.47
N ASN A 79 5.73 27.58 8.57
CA ASN A 79 6.61 27.77 7.42
C ASN A 79 7.32 26.44 7.11
N GLY A 80 7.37 26.04 5.84
CA GLY A 80 8.01 24.79 5.41
C GLY A 80 7.31 23.48 5.82
N CYS A 81 7.90 22.38 5.38
CA CYS A 81 7.55 21.01 5.77
C CYS A 81 8.62 20.54 6.74
N TRP A 82 8.23 20.06 7.91
CA TRP A 82 9.18 19.53 8.89
C TRP A 82 8.50 18.76 10.01
N SER A 83 9.29 17.93 10.69
CA SER A 83 8.85 17.12 11.80
C SER A 83 9.93 16.99 12.87
N MET A 84 9.55 16.50 14.05
CA MET A 84 10.50 16.06 15.07
C MET A 84 10.74 14.56 14.90
N VAL A 85 11.87 14.04 15.39
CA VAL A 85 12.22 12.63 15.20
C VAL A 85 11.84 11.78 16.42
N GLY A 86 10.92 10.83 16.24
CA GLY A 86 10.39 9.96 17.30
C GLY A 86 9.27 10.57 18.17
N ASP A 87 8.77 9.80 19.14
CA ASP A 87 7.81 10.22 20.16
C ASP A 87 8.53 10.94 21.31
N LEU A 88 8.41 12.28 21.38
CA LEU A 88 9.01 13.07 22.47
C LEU A 88 8.32 12.87 23.83
N GLN A 89 7.32 11.98 23.90
CA GLN A 89 6.52 11.66 25.07
C GLN A 89 5.68 12.82 25.60
N THR A 90 5.49 13.83 24.76
CA THR A 90 4.62 14.99 24.96
C THR A 90 3.95 15.28 23.62
N GLY A 91 2.94 16.15 23.59
CA GLY A 91 2.47 16.70 22.32
C GLY A 91 3.61 17.30 21.50
N GLN A 92 3.67 16.99 20.21
CA GLN A 92 4.68 17.51 19.29
C GLN A 92 4.05 18.02 17.99
N ASN A 93 4.61 19.09 17.45
CA ASN A 93 4.14 19.68 16.20
C ASN A 93 4.78 18.98 15.00
N LEU A 94 4.00 18.85 13.94
CA LEU A 94 4.44 18.49 12.59
C LEU A 94 3.90 19.57 11.64
N SER A 95 4.78 20.16 10.82
CA SER A 95 4.40 21.24 9.91
C SER A 95 4.11 20.69 8.52
N ILE A 96 2.88 20.92 8.04
CA ILE A 96 2.51 20.79 6.63
C ILE A 96 2.19 22.21 6.13
N GLY A 97 3.24 22.93 5.76
CA GLY A 97 3.16 24.29 5.25
C GLY A 97 2.67 24.39 3.80
N SER A 98 2.74 25.59 3.25
CA SER A 98 2.41 25.83 1.83
C SER A 98 3.31 25.02 0.90
N GLY A 99 2.71 24.26 -0.01
CA GLY A 99 3.42 23.39 -0.96
C GLY A 99 3.85 22.02 -0.39
N CYS A 100 3.47 21.70 0.85
CA CYS A 100 3.76 20.43 1.52
C CYS A 100 2.62 19.40 1.39
N ASP A 101 1.49 19.79 0.82
CA ASP A 101 0.26 19.01 0.69
C ASP A 101 0.30 17.96 -0.44
N TYR A 102 1.46 17.30 -0.58
CA TYR A 102 1.64 16.11 -1.40
C TYR A 102 1.74 14.88 -0.49
N ARG A 103 1.06 13.78 -0.85
CA ARG A 103 1.00 12.58 0.00
C ARG A 103 2.38 12.07 0.42
N ALA A 104 3.31 11.98 -0.52
CA ALA A 104 4.69 11.54 -0.26
C ALA A 104 5.47 12.48 0.68
N ILE A 105 5.19 13.79 0.67
CA ILE A 105 5.81 14.72 1.63
C ILE A 105 5.23 14.49 3.02
N VAL A 106 3.91 14.31 3.14
CA VAL A 106 3.30 14.00 4.44
C VAL A 106 3.80 12.66 4.99
N GLU A 107 3.92 11.63 4.15
CA GLU A 107 4.51 10.33 4.53
C GLU A 107 5.95 10.48 5.03
N HIS A 108 6.75 11.32 4.37
CA HIS A 108 8.12 11.64 4.78
C HIS A 108 8.18 12.29 6.17
N GLU A 109 7.35 13.31 6.43
CA GLU A 109 7.30 13.96 7.74
C GLU A 109 6.80 13.03 8.86
N ILE A 110 5.89 12.11 8.51
CA ILE A 110 5.42 11.07 9.44
C ILE A 110 6.53 10.04 9.70
N LEU A 111 7.35 9.68 8.70
CA LEU A 111 8.51 8.81 8.93
C LEU A 111 9.50 9.45 9.90
N HIS A 112 9.77 10.75 9.79
CA HIS A 112 10.52 11.47 10.83
C HIS A 112 9.86 11.31 12.20
N ALA A 113 8.56 11.59 12.32
CA ALA A 113 7.84 11.42 13.59
C ALA A 113 7.92 9.99 14.13
N LEU A 114 7.95 8.98 13.26
CA LEU A 114 8.11 7.57 13.62
C LEU A 114 9.53 7.19 14.05
N GLY A 115 10.50 8.07 13.80
CA GLY A 115 11.88 7.96 14.26
C GLY A 115 12.90 7.74 13.15
N PHE A 116 12.62 8.14 11.90
CA PHE A 116 13.57 8.02 10.79
C PHE A 116 14.36 9.32 10.58
N TYR A 117 15.62 9.17 10.19
CA TYR A 117 16.46 10.22 9.62
C TYR A 117 16.58 10.01 8.11
N HIS A 118 17.25 10.93 7.42
CA HIS A 118 17.45 10.79 5.99
C HIS A 118 18.39 9.65 5.60
N GLU A 119 18.15 9.07 4.42
CA GLU A 119 18.95 7.97 3.90
C GLU A 119 20.36 8.41 3.53
N GLN A 120 20.54 9.62 2.97
CA GLN A 120 21.87 10.14 2.66
C GLN A 120 22.71 10.50 3.90
N SER A 121 22.14 10.41 5.10
CA SER A 121 22.81 10.71 6.37
C SER A 121 23.44 9.46 7.01
N ARG A 122 23.26 8.27 6.40
CA ARG A 122 23.86 7.01 6.85
C ARG A 122 25.39 7.07 6.90
N MET A 123 25.98 6.27 7.79
CA MET A 123 27.43 6.19 7.97
C MET A 123 28.16 5.71 6.70
N ASP A 124 27.56 4.76 6.00
CA ASP A 124 28.05 4.10 4.78
C ASP A 124 27.70 4.84 3.48
N ARG A 125 26.99 5.98 3.53
CA ARG A 125 26.47 6.67 2.33
C ARG A 125 27.54 7.03 1.30
N ASP A 126 28.77 7.31 1.74
CA ASP A 126 29.89 7.66 0.85
C ASP A 126 30.33 6.48 -0.03
N ASP A 127 29.87 5.26 0.20
CA ASP A 127 30.08 4.12 -0.71
C ASP A 127 29.10 4.11 -1.88
N TYR A 128 27.99 4.85 -1.78
CA TYR A 128 26.86 4.83 -2.72
C TYR A 128 26.69 6.16 -3.45
N VAL A 129 26.95 7.28 -2.79
CA VAL A 129 26.77 8.63 -3.35
C VAL A 129 28.04 9.48 -3.18
N ASN A 130 28.17 10.49 -4.03
CA ASN A 130 29.15 11.56 -3.89
C ASN A 130 28.43 12.83 -3.43
N ILE A 131 28.99 13.50 -2.42
CA ILE A 131 28.54 14.83 -1.98
C ILE A 131 29.47 15.89 -2.56
N TRP A 132 28.91 16.81 -3.34
CA TRP A 132 29.62 17.92 -3.96
C TRP A 132 29.61 19.12 -3.03
N TRP A 133 30.47 19.08 -2.01
CA TRP A 133 30.52 20.10 -0.94
C TRP A 133 30.65 21.54 -1.45
N ASP A 134 31.43 21.75 -2.51
CA ASP A 134 31.63 23.08 -3.10
C ASP A 134 30.35 23.66 -3.74
N GLU A 135 29.37 22.81 -4.05
CA GLU A 135 28.10 23.16 -4.70
C GLU A 135 26.95 23.35 -3.70
N ILE A 136 27.17 23.11 -2.40
CA ILE A 136 26.14 23.27 -1.35
C ILE A 136 26.05 24.74 -0.91
N GLU A 137 24.84 25.30 -0.86
CA GLU A 137 24.59 26.65 -0.32
C GLU A 137 25.35 26.91 0.99
N GLU A 138 26.00 28.07 1.09
CA GLU A 138 26.83 28.42 2.26
C GLU A 138 26.01 28.34 3.56
N GLY A 139 26.51 27.59 4.53
CA GLY A 139 25.86 27.36 5.82
C GLY A 139 24.91 26.15 5.83
N LYS A 140 24.68 25.48 4.69
CA LYS A 140 23.82 24.28 4.57
C LYS A 140 24.59 22.97 4.51
N GLU A 141 25.91 23.00 4.66
CA GLU A 141 26.78 21.81 4.62
C GLU A 141 26.40 20.80 5.72
N HIS A 142 25.95 21.29 6.87
CA HIS A 142 25.53 20.44 7.99
C HIS A 142 24.35 19.51 7.65
N ASN A 143 23.52 19.85 6.65
CA ASN A 143 22.42 18.99 6.18
C ASN A 143 22.89 17.72 5.46
N PHE A 144 24.17 17.66 5.12
CA PHE A 144 24.80 16.51 4.47
C PHE A 144 25.77 15.81 5.42
N ALA A 145 25.77 16.12 6.72
CA ALA A 145 26.60 15.40 7.66
C ALA A 145 26.17 13.93 7.76
N LYS A 146 27.15 13.03 7.96
CA LYS A 146 26.87 11.62 8.28
C LYS A 146 26.77 11.46 9.78
N TYR A 147 26.06 10.43 10.22
CA TYR A 147 26.01 10.05 11.62
C TYR A 147 26.45 8.62 11.83
N ASP A 148 26.96 8.35 13.03
CA ASP A 148 27.45 7.02 13.41
C ASP A 148 26.31 6.02 13.63
N ASP A 149 26.67 4.73 13.62
CA ASP A 149 25.74 3.62 13.81
C ASP A 149 25.14 3.53 15.23
N THR A 150 25.69 4.30 16.18
CA THR A 150 25.11 4.45 17.53
C THR A 150 23.95 5.43 17.52
N TYR A 151 23.91 6.32 16.53
CA TYR A 151 22.90 7.34 16.34
C TYR A 151 21.81 6.92 15.33
N ILE A 152 22.20 6.55 14.11
CA ILE A 152 21.31 6.05 13.05
C ILE A 152 21.54 4.55 12.89
N THR A 153 20.48 3.76 12.83
CA THR A 153 20.58 2.33 12.48
C THR A 153 19.96 2.05 11.12
N ASP A 154 20.67 1.30 10.29
CA ASP A 154 20.14 0.76 9.02
C ASP A 154 19.16 -0.41 9.26
N LEU A 155 19.15 -0.99 10.46
CA LEU A 155 18.39 -2.20 10.79
C LEU A 155 18.72 -3.37 9.84
N ASN A 156 20.01 -3.44 9.43
CA ASN A 156 20.54 -4.44 8.51
C ASN A 156 19.78 -4.49 7.17
N THR A 157 19.58 -3.31 6.56
CA THR A 157 19.08 -3.17 5.19
C THR A 157 20.14 -2.51 4.29
N PRO A 158 20.17 -2.85 2.99
CA PRO A 158 21.05 -2.17 2.05
C PRO A 158 20.73 -0.68 1.94
N TYR A 159 21.64 0.10 1.36
CA TYR A 159 21.39 1.51 1.02
C TYR A 159 20.28 1.61 -0.02
N ASP A 160 19.30 2.47 0.24
CA ASP A 160 18.11 2.58 -0.58
C ASP A 160 18.05 3.89 -1.38
N TYR A 161 18.44 3.83 -2.66
CA TYR A 161 18.31 4.98 -3.57
C TYR A 161 16.84 5.40 -3.79
N GLU A 162 15.87 4.50 -3.62
CA GLU A 162 14.44 4.81 -3.76
C GLU A 162 13.80 5.31 -2.47
N SER A 163 14.55 5.41 -1.37
CA SER A 163 13.99 5.81 -0.08
C SER A 163 13.30 7.15 -0.19
N LEU A 164 12.08 7.22 0.35
CA LEU A 164 11.35 8.48 0.50
C LEU A 164 12.12 9.48 1.38
N MET A 165 13.00 8.95 2.25
CA MET A 165 13.90 9.71 3.12
C MET A 165 15.21 10.10 2.42
N HIS A 166 15.38 9.86 1.12
CA HIS A 166 16.55 10.32 0.39
C HIS A 166 16.35 11.73 -0.19
N TYR A 167 17.39 12.56 -0.12
CA TYR A 167 17.43 13.84 -0.82
C TYR A 167 17.46 13.69 -2.35
N ALA A 168 16.91 14.70 -3.04
CA ALA A 168 17.04 14.82 -4.48
C ALA A 168 18.45 15.34 -4.88
N PRO A 169 18.88 15.15 -6.15
CA PRO A 169 20.21 15.54 -6.58
C PRO A 169 20.53 17.04 -6.38
N PHE A 170 19.51 17.90 -6.48
CA PHE A 170 19.63 19.35 -6.45
C PHE A 170 19.26 19.97 -5.08
N SER A 171 19.17 19.19 -4.01
CA SER A 171 18.88 19.72 -2.68
C SER A 171 19.95 20.74 -2.23
N PHE A 172 19.57 21.95 -1.83
CA PHE A 172 20.47 23.00 -1.30
C PHE A 172 21.65 23.36 -2.23
N ASN A 173 21.44 23.39 -3.55
CA ASN A 173 22.49 23.73 -4.51
C ASN A 173 22.67 25.23 -4.70
N LYS A 174 23.94 25.69 -4.76
CA LYS A 174 24.29 27.08 -5.11
C LYS A 174 23.83 27.44 -6.53
N ASN A 175 24.00 26.50 -7.45
CA ASN A 175 23.66 26.66 -8.85
C ASN A 175 22.56 25.68 -9.23
N ALA A 176 21.40 26.19 -9.66
CA ALA A 176 20.21 25.42 -10.00
C ALA A 176 20.45 24.26 -11.00
N SER A 177 21.51 24.33 -11.81
CA SER A 177 21.85 23.32 -12.82
C SER A 177 22.91 22.30 -12.37
N ILE A 178 23.48 22.46 -11.17
CA ILE A 178 24.53 21.56 -10.65
C ILE A 178 23.99 20.82 -9.43
N PRO A 179 24.08 19.48 -9.38
CA PRO A 179 23.62 18.71 -8.24
C PRO A 179 24.60 18.80 -7.07
N THR A 180 24.09 18.76 -5.84
CA THR A 180 24.88 18.60 -4.60
C THR A 180 25.13 17.13 -4.28
N ILE A 181 24.31 16.21 -4.80
CA ILE A 181 24.44 14.77 -4.62
C ILE A 181 24.34 14.07 -5.97
N THR A 182 25.28 13.17 -6.24
CA THR A 182 25.15 12.21 -7.35
C THR A 182 25.37 10.80 -6.85
N ALA A 183 24.66 9.83 -7.42
CA ALA A 183 24.95 8.42 -7.21
C ALA A 183 26.29 8.07 -7.85
N LYS A 184 27.04 7.16 -7.23
CA LYS A 184 28.28 6.61 -7.83
C LYS A 184 27.99 5.76 -9.05
N ILE A 185 26.79 5.19 -9.14
CA ILE A 185 26.27 4.50 -10.32
C ILE A 185 25.34 5.48 -11.03
N PRO A 186 25.74 6.07 -12.18
CA PRO A 186 24.98 7.15 -12.83
C PRO A 186 23.53 6.80 -13.19
N ALA A 187 23.23 5.51 -13.41
CA ALA A 187 21.87 5.06 -13.66
C ALA A 187 20.89 5.35 -12.49
N PHE A 188 21.41 5.71 -11.31
CA PHE A 188 20.63 5.98 -10.11
C PHE A 188 20.47 7.47 -9.79
N ASP A 189 21.04 8.37 -10.58
CA ASP A 189 20.89 9.82 -10.38
C ASP A 189 19.43 10.28 -10.50
N ASP A 190 18.66 9.68 -11.43
CA ASP A 190 17.23 9.97 -11.63
C ASP A 190 16.30 9.22 -10.66
N ILE A 191 16.87 8.47 -9.71
CA ILE A 191 16.11 7.66 -8.75
C ILE A 191 16.02 8.35 -7.39
N ILE A 192 17.15 8.90 -6.94
CA ILE A 192 17.25 9.53 -5.63
C ILE A 192 16.30 10.72 -5.52
N GLY A 193 15.66 10.87 -4.36
CA GLY A 193 14.71 11.95 -4.13
C GLY A 193 13.34 11.75 -4.78
N GLN A 194 12.97 10.51 -5.09
CA GLN A 194 11.60 10.19 -5.52
C GLN A 194 10.56 10.68 -4.49
N ARG A 195 9.38 11.10 -4.98
CA ARG A 195 8.25 11.58 -4.16
C ARG A 195 6.93 10.93 -4.62
N LEU A 196 6.97 9.61 -4.80
CA LEU A 196 5.83 8.78 -5.18
C LEU A 196 5.13 8.21 -3.95
N ASP A 197 5.87 7.45 -3.14
CA ASP A 197 5.37 6.69 -1.99
C ASP A 197 6.56 6.15 -1.16
N LEU A 198 6.29 5.45 -0.07
CA LEU A 198 7.25 4.66 0.71
C LEU A 198 7.88 3.55 -0.17
N SER A 199 9.20 3.43 -0.11
CA SER A 199 9.91 2.34 -0.79
C SER A 199 9.69 1.00 -0.08
N ALA A 200 10.06 -0.11 -0.73
CA ALA A 200 10.03 -1.42 -0.09
C ALA A 200 10.96 -1.50 1.14
N ILE A 201 12.12 -0.83 1.09
CA ILE A 201 13.10 -0.84 2.18
C ILE A 201 12.68 0.12 3.31
N ASP A 202 12.05 1.25 3.01
CA ASP A 202 11.43 2.13 4.02
C ASP A 202 10.43 1.32 4.86
N LEU A 203 9.56 0.56 4.20
CA LEU A 203 8.57 -0.31 4.86
C LEU A 203 9.20 -1.45 5.62
N GLU A 204 10.23 -2.10 5.07
CA GLU A 204 10.95 -3.17 5.76
C GLU A 204 11.59 -2.66 7.06
N ARG A 205 12.28 -1.52 7.01
CA ARG A 205 12.86 -0.88 8.19
C ARG A 205 11.76 -0.50 9.17
N LEU A 206 10.68 0.14 8.73
CA LEU A 206 9.57 0.57 9.59
C LEU A 206 8.92 -0.63 10.30
N ASN A 207 8.62 -1.69 9.55
CA ASN A 207 7.97 -2.87 10.07
C ASN A 207 8.90 -3.67 11.01
N ARG A 208 10.20 -3.76 10.73
CA ARG A 208 11.19 -4.32 11.67
C ARG A 208 11.27 -3.48 12.94
N MET A 209 11.29 -2.15 12.80
CA MET A 209 11.44 -1.22 13.90
C MET A 209 10.28 -1.25 14.91
N TYR A 210 9.07 -1.53 14.43
CA TYR A 210 7.86 -1.62 15.24
C TYR A 210 7.30 -3.04 15.39
N ASN A 211 8.05 -4.07 14.97
CA ASN A 211 7.65 -5.48 15.03
C ASN A 211 6.28 -5.76 14.38
N CYS A 212 6.01 -5.14 13.22
CA CYS A 212 4.74 -5.30 12.54
C CYS A 212 4.60 -6.71 11.93
N THR A 213 3.56 -7.43 12.33
CA THR A 213 3.24 -8.78 11.82
C THR A 213 2.01 -8.81 10.88
N SER A 214 1.23 -7.73 10.86
CA SER A 214 0.05 -7.58 10.02
C SER A 214 -0.22 -6.10 9.77
N THR A 215 -0.95 -5.79 8.71
CA THR A 215 -1.43 -4.43 8.44
C THR A 215 -2.90 -4.28 8.85
N HIS A 216 -3.47 -3.09 8.68
CA HIS A 216 -4.84 -2.77 9.11
C HIS A 216 -5.87 -2.94 8.00
N THR A 217 -5.52 -2.56 6.77
CA THR A 217 -6.47 -2.53 5.64
C THR A 217 -6.11 -3.50 4.52
N PHE A 218 -5.03 -4.27 4.61
CA PHE A 218 -4.78 -5.36 3.65
C PHE A 218 -5.47 -6.66 4.10
N LEU A 219 -6.27 -7.27 3.22
CA LEU A 219 -6.92 -8.55 3.50
C LEU A 219 -6.33 -9.70 2.68
N ASP A 220 -6.13 -9.48 1.38
CA ASP A 220 -5.69 -10.53 0.49
C ASP A 220 -5.04 -10.00 -0.79
N GLN A 221 -4.19 -10.84 -1.38
CA GLN A 221 -3.61 -10.67 -2.70
C GLN A 221 -3.36 -12.04 -3.33
N CYS A 222 -3.70 -12.17 -4.60
CA CYS A 222 -3.41 -13.37 -5.36
C CYS A 222 -3.11 -13.06 -6.83
N SER A 223 -1.86 -13.27 -7.23
CA SER A 223 -1.39 -13.25 -8.62
C SER A 223 -1.22 -14.67 -9.20
N PHE A 224 -1.73 -15.69 -8.51
CA PHE A 224 -1.73 -17.10 -8.93
C PHE A 224 -0.37 -17.74 -9.25
N GLU A 225 0.76 -17.10 -8.93
CA GLU A 225 2.10 -17.63 -9.23
C GLU A 225 2.49 -18.93 -8.48
N LEU A 226 1.76 -19.29 -7.43
CA LEU A 226 2.01 -20.50 -6.64
C LEU A 226 0.88 -21.52 -6.81
N GLU A 227 1.22 -22.81 -6.80
CA GLU A 227 0.28 -23.94 -6.97
C GLU A 227 -0.85 -23.96 -5.93
N ASN A 228 -0.61 -23.39 -4.74
CA ASN A 228 -1.63 -23.31 -3.70
C ASN A 228 -2.71 -22.24 -3.98
N ILE A 229 -2.55 -21.45 -5.06
CA ILE A 229 -3.47 -20.40 -5.52
C ILE A 229 -4.01 -19.53 -4.37
N CYS A 230 -3.10 -19.17 -3.44
CA CYS A 230 -3.40 -18.33 -2.27
C CYS A 230 -4.49 -18.90 -1.33
N GLY A 231 -4.74 -20.20 -1.41
CA GLY A 231 -5.79 -20.91 -0.69
C GLY A 231 -7.19 -20.74 -1.27
N MET A 232 -7.32 -20.24 -2.50
CA MET A 232 -8.59 -20.25 -3.23
C MET A 232 -9.02 -21.70 -3.51
N ILE A 233 -10.33 -21.92 -3.62
CA ILE A 233 -10.93 -23.24 -3.84
C ILE A 233 -11.93 -23.20 -4.98
N GLN A 234 -12.11 -24.31 -5.69
CA GLN A 234 -13.26 -24.48 -6.58
C GLN A 234 -14.53 -24.66 -5.74
N GLY A 235 -15.65 -24.10 -6.18
CA GLY A 235 -16.96 -24.39 -5.61
C GLY A 235 -17.33 -25.87 -5.80
N THR A 236 -18.32 -26.42 -5.11
CA THR A 236 -18.77 -27.82 -5.32
C THR A 236 -19.95 -27.96 -6.27
N ASN A 237 -20.64 -26.86 -6.57
CA ASN A 237 -21.85 -26.81 -7.39
C ASN A 237 -21.52 -26.14 -8.73
N HIS A 238 -20.67 -26.76 -9.53
CA HIS A 238 -20.25 -26.26 -10.84
C HIS A 238 -20.35 -27.36 -11.91
N ASP A 239 -20.43 -26.95 -13.17
CA ASP A 239 -20.42 -27.85 -14.33
C ASP A 239 -19.00 -28.00 -14.90
N GLN A 240 -18.16 -26.98 -14.71
CA GLN A 240 -16.75 -26.95 -15.10
C GLN A 240 -15.88 -26.25 -14.03
N ASP A 241 -14.58 -26.50 -14.06
CA ASP A 241 -13.61 -25.90 -13.14
C ASP A 241 -12.86 -24.71 -13.76
N TRP A 242 -12.45 -23.77 -12.92
CA TRP A 242 -11.38 -22.82 -13.29
C TRP A 242 -10.05 -23.57 -13.37
N VAL A 243 -9.26 -23.31 -14.40
CA VAL A 243 -7.96 -23.94 -14.61
C VAL A 243 -6.85 -22.96 -14.26
N HIS A 244 -5.89 -23.40 -13.45
CA HIS A 244 -4.63 -22.68 -13.21
C HIS A 244 -3.76 -22.83 -14.46
N GLN A 245 -3.71 -21.78 -15.28
CA GLN A 245 -3.11 -21.82 -16.61
C GLN A 245 -1.81 -21.01 -16.64
N GLN A 246 -0.79 -21.58 -17.27
CA GLN A 246 0.49 -20.93 -17.50
C GLN A 246 0.43 -19.98 -18.71
N GLY A 247 1.01 -18.79 -18.57
CA GLY A 247 1.06 -17.75 -19.59
C GLY A 247 2.09 -17.94 -20.71
N SER A 248 2.46 -19.18 -21.05
CA SER A 248 3.59 -19.47 -21.95
C SER A 248 3.36 -19.16 -23.43
N MET A 249 2.10 -19.03 -23.88
CA MET A 249 1.77 -18.86 -25.29
C MET A 249 1.44 -17.41 -25.64
N THR A 250 1.89 -16.95 -26.82
CA THR A 250 1.55 -15.63 -27.35
C THR A 250 0.03 -15.46 -27.48
N GLY A 251 -0.52 -14.39 -26.92
CA GLY A 251 -1.96 -14.13 -26.81
C GLY A 251 -2.64 -14.79 -25.60
N GLN A 252 -1.89 -15.56 -24.80
CA GLN A 252 -2.34 -16.15 -23.54
C GLN A 252 -1.47 -15.71 -22.36
N GLU A 253 -0.76 -14.59 -22.49
CA GLU A 253 0.08 -14.05 -21.43
C GLU A 253 -0.78 -13.74 -20.19
N ASP A 254 -0.20 -13.99 -19.02
CA ASP A 254 -0.69 -13.56 -17.73
C ASP A 254 -0.62 -12.03 -17.62
N HIS A 255 -1.32 -11.47 -16.63
CA HIS A 255 -1.18 -10.05 -16.35
C HIS A 255 0.11 -9.81 -15.57
N THR A 256 0.40 -10.60 -14.53
CA THR A 256 1.52 -10.42 -13.57
C THR A 256 2.83 -10.01 -14.25
N PHE A 257 3.34 -10.85 -15.16
CA PHE A 257 4.58 -10.63 -15.91
C PHE A 257 4.35 -10.09 -17.31
N SER A 258 3.12 -10.11 -17.84
CA SER A 258 2.79 -9.54 -19.15
C SER A 258 3.69 -10.10 -20.27
N GLY A 259 4.02 -11.39 -20.20
CA GLY A 259 4.89 -12.06 -21.18
C GLY A 259 6.36 -11.62 -21.18
N ARG A 260 6.80 -10.78 -20.22
CA ARG A 260 8.21 -10.35 -20.09
C ARG A 260 9.16 -11.51 -19.77
N CYS A 261 8.63 -12.54 -19.11
CA CYS A 261 9.36 -13.76 -18.77
C CYS A 261 8.76 -14.93 -19.53
N ARG A 262 9.54 -15.52 -20.45
CA ARG A 262 9.12 -16.70 -21.21
C ARG A 262 8.85 -17.87 -20.26
N ASP A 263 7.77 -18.61 -20.50
CA ASP A 263 7.39 -19.79 -19.72
C ASP A 263 7.19 -19.51 -18.21
N ALA A 264 6.83 -18.28 -17.86
CA ALA A 264 6.52 -17.84 -16.50
C ALA A 264 5.19 -17.09 -16.47
N GLY A 265 4.61 -16.95 -15.28
CA GLY A 265 3.33 -16.30 -15.09
C GLY A 265 2.15 -17.27 -15.14
N TYR A 266 1.21 -17.06 -14.23
CA TYR A 266 0.03 -17.88 -14.12
C TYR A 266 -1.22 -17.03 -13.88
N PHE A 267 -2.36 -17.53 -14.34
CA PHE A 267 -3.65 -16.91 -14.12
C PHE A 267 -4.73 -17.99 -14.01
N MET A 268 -5.94 -17.61 -13.56
CA MET A 268 -7.07 -18.53 -13.55
C MET A 268 -7.89 -18.34 -14.82
N TYR A 269 -8.19 -19.45 -15.50
CA TYR A 269 -8.90 -19.46 -16.77
C TYR A 269 -10.13 -20.37 -16.74
N PHE A 270 -11.25 -19.85 -17.22
CA PHE A 270 -12.46 -20.62 -17.48
C PHE A 270 -12.70 -20.70 -18.99
N ASN A 271 -12.60 -21.90 -19.54
CA ASN A 271 -12.77 -22.15 -20.96
C ASN A 271 -14.27 -22.14 -21.34
N THR A 272 -14.67 -21.25 -22.24
CA THR A 272 -16.05 -21.17 -22.74
C THR A 272 -16.18 -21.59 -24.20
N ASN A 273 -15.15 -22.17 -24.81
CA ASN A 273 -15.17 -22.63 -26.20
C ASN A 273 -16.00 -23.93 -26.35
N SER A 274 -15.79 -24.92 -25.48
CA SER A 274 -16.53 -26.19 -25.45
C SER A 274 -17.59 -26.26 -24.35
N GLY A 275 -18.60 -27.13 -24.48
CA GLY A 275 -19.66 -27.32 -23.47
C GLY A 275 -20.99 -26.66 -23.83
N GLN A 276 -21.97 -26.72 -22.92
CA GLN A 276 -23.32 -26.17 -23.10
C GLN A 276 -23.46 -24.74 -22.58
N ALA A 277 -24.32 -23.94 -23.22
CA ALA A 277 -24.65 -22.60 -22.72
C ALA A 277 -25.29 -22.70 -21.33
N GLY A 278 -24.89 -21.82 -20.42
CA GLY A 278 -25.38 -21.80 -19.04
C GLY A 278 -24.50 -22.57 -18.05
N GLU A 279 -23.50 -23.32 -18.51
CA GLU A 279 -22.51 -23.97 -17.64
C GLU A 279 -21.73 -22.93 -16.84
N VAL A 280 -21.42 -23.28 -15.58
CA VAL A 280 -20.75 -22.38 -14.64
C VAL A 280 -19.46 -22.97 -14.08
N ALA A 281 -18.49 -22.10 -13.81
CA ALA A 281 -17.31 -22.37 -13.01
C ALA A 281 -17.23 -21.39 -11.84
N ILE A 282 -16.91 -21.87 -10.65
CA ILE A 282 -16.90 -21.07 -9.41
C ILE A 282 -15.55 -21.18 -8.73
N LEU A 283 -14.88 -20.05 -8.52
CA LEU A 283 -13.67 -19.94 -7.71
C LEU A 283 -13.97 -19.11 -6.45
N GLU A 284 -13.78 -19.67 -5.26
CA GLU A 284 -13.99 -18.99 -3.98
C GLU A 284 -12.65 -18.63 -3.32
N SER A 285 -12.56 -17.44 -2.74
CA SER A 285 -11.43 -17.08 -1.88
C SER A 285 -11.41 -17.93 -0.60
N ARG A 286 -10.28 -17.93 0.13
CA ARG A 286 -10.26 -18.45 1.51
C ARG A 286 -11.19 -17.65 2.42
N ILE A 287 -11.37 -18.09 3.66
CA ILE A 287 -12.14 -17.33 4.64
C ILE A 287 -11.34 -16.08 5.05
N LEU A 288 -11.96 -14.92 4.91
CA LEU A 288 -11.38 -13.61 5.22
C LEU A 288 -12.14 -12.98 6.39
N TYR A 289 -11.44 -12.14 7.17
CA TYR A 289 -11.93 -11.56 8.42
C TYR A 289 -11.82 -10.03 8.36
N PRO A 290 -12.90 -9.32 7.96
CA PRO A 290 -12.86 -7.87 7.82
C PRO A 290 -12.77 -7.18 9.19
N ARG A 291 -12.06 -6.06 9.24
CA ARG A 291 -11.93 -5.17 10.41
C ARG A 291 -12.73 -3.88 10.27
N ARG A 292 -13.05 -3.49 9.04
CA ARG A 292 -13.87 -2.37 8.62
C ARG A 292 -15.09 -2.88 7.85
N THR A 293 -16.03 -1.97 7.58
CA THR A 293 -17.32 -2.32 6.97
C THR A 293 -17.33 -2.27 5.45
N GLN A 294 -16.28 -1.74 4.83
CA GLN A 294 -16.17 -1.55 3.39
C GLN A 294 -14.82 -2.09 2.91
N GLN A 295 -14.84 -2.77 1.77
CA GLN A 295 -13.67 -3.32 1.12
C GLN A 295 -13.71 -3.02 -0.38
N CYS A 296 -12.54 -2.93 -1.00
CA CYS A 296 -12.39 -2.86 -2.44
C CYS A 296 -11.72 -4.13 -2.96
N LEU A 297 -12.47 -4.92 -3.73
CA LEU A 297 -11.94 -6.04 -4.50
C LEU A 297 -11.51 -5.51 -5.86
N GLN A 298 -10.20 -5.47 -6.09
CA GLN A 298 -9.60 -5.13 -7.37
C GLN A 298 -9.06 -6.40 -8.03
N PHE A 299 -9.21 -6.55 -9.34
CA PHE A 299 -8.59 -7.64 -10.08
C PHE A 299 -8.49 -7.28 -11.56
N PHE A 300 -7.58 -7.94 -12.26
CA PHE A 300 -7.52 -7.89 -13.71
C PHE A 300 -8.31 -9.06 -14.31
N TYR A 301 -9.04 -8.80 -15.39
CA TYR A 301 -9.79 -9.82 -16.11
C TYR A 301 -9.71 -9.60 -17.62
N ARG A 302 -9.88 -10.69 -18.37
CA ARG A 302 -9.89 -10.70 -19.83
C ARG A 302 -10.95 -11.66 -20.33
N THR A 303 -11.68 -11.26 -21.37
CA THR A 303 -12.71 -12.10 -22.02
C THR A 303 -12.35 -12.30 -23.48
N THR A 304 -12.14 -13.55 -23.89
CA THR A 304 -11.83 -13.95 -25.28
C THR A 304 -12.88 -14.88 -25.88
N GLY A 305 -13.90 -15.22 -25.11
CA GLY A 305 -14.99 -16.12 -25.49
C GLY A 305 -16.16 -15.40 -26.18
N SER A 306 -17.38 -15.87 -25.90
CA SER A 306 -18.60 -15.32 -26.47
C SER A 306 -18.92 -13.96 -25.86
N PRO A 307 -19.48 -12.99 -26.62
CA PRO A 307 -20.03 -11.75 -26.03
C PRO A 307 -21.17 -12.00 -25.02
N SER A 308 -21.73 -13.21 -25.00
CA SER A 308 -22.75 -13.61 -24.01
C SER A 308 -22.16 -14.19 -22.73
N ASP A 309 -20.84 -14.38 -22.64
CA ASP A 309 -20.15 -14.83 -21.44
C ASP A 309 -20.25 -13.76 -20.35
N LYS A 310 -20.32 -14.20 -19.09
CA LYS A 310 -20.44 -13.30 -17.94
C LYS A 310 -19.49 -13.70 -16.82
N LEU A 311 -18.84 -12.71 -16.22
CA LEU A 311 -18.12 -12.85 -14.96
C LEU A 311 -18.96 -12.22 -13.85
N ILE A 312 -19.34 -13.00 -12.85
CA ILE A 312 -20.23 -12.57 -11.77
C ILE A 312 -19.50 -12.66 -10.45
N ILE A 313 -19.54 -11.56 -9.69
CA ILE A 313 -18.93 -11.48 -8.36
C ILE A 313 -19.99 -11.69 -7.30
N TRP A 314 -19.72 -12.63 -6.39
CA TRP A 314 -20.57 -12.91 -5.25
C TRP A 314 -19.82 -12.70 -3.94
N LEU A 315 -20.61 -12.41 -2.90
CA LEU A 315 -20.19 -12.38 -1.53
C LEU A 315 -20.93 -13.47 -0.75
N LYS A 316 -20.18 -14.32 -0.04
CA LYS A 316 -20.70 -15.39 0.82
C LYS A 316 -20.28 -15.12 2.24
N GLU A 317 -21.22 -14.75 3.09
CA GLU A 317 -20.96 -14.28 4.46
C GLU A 317 -21.46 -15.27 5.51
N ASP A 318 -20.95 -15.08 6.73
CA ASP A 318 -21.50 -15.73 7.93
C ASP A 318 -22.98 -15.38 8.13
N ASP A 319 -23.83 -16.41 8.25
CA ASP A 319 -25.28 -16.28 8.45
C ASP A 319 -25.68 -15.94 9.90
N GLY A 320 -24.71 -15.77 10.81
CA GLY A 320 -24.92 -15.57 12.24
C GLY A 320 -24.80 -16.85 13.07
N THR A 321 -24.71 -18.02 12.44
CA THR A 321 -24.51 -19.31 13.12
C THR A 321 -23.04 -19.74 13.18
N GLY A 322 -22.12 -18.91 12.67
CA GLY A 322 -20.71 -19.27 12.51
C GLY A 322 -20.39 -19.93 11.17
N ASN A 323 -21.39 -20.13 10.30
CA ASN A 323 -21.28 -20.80 9.01
C ASN A 323 -21.37 -19.80 7.84
N ILE A 324 -20.50 -19.94 6.86
CA ILE A 324 -20.42 -19.05 5.69
C ILE A 324 -21.37 -19.55 4.59
N ARG A 325 -22.61 -19.05 4.59
CA ARG A 325 -23.71 -19.54 3.74
C ARG A 325 -24.54 -18.44 3.09
N LYS A 326 -24.53 -17.22 3.63
CA LYS A 326 -25.37 -16.12 3.15
C LYS A 326 -24.78 -15.56 1.85
N MET A 327 -25.37 -15.94 0.73
CA MET A 327 -24.95 -15.50 -0.60
C MET A 327 -25.60 -14.18 -1.01
N ARG A 328 -24.83 -13.30 -1.62
CA ARG A 328 -25.28 -12.03 -2.19
C ARG A 328 -24.55 -11.76 -3.51
N LYS A 329 -25.30 -11.55 -4.57
CA LYS A 329 -24.76 -11.11 -5.87
C LYS A 329 -24.32 -9.66 -5.75
N ILE A 330 -23.09 -9.34 -6.16
CA ILE A 330 -22.57 -7.97 -6.06
C ILE A 330 -22.55 -7.30 -7.43
N GLN A 331 -21.88 -7.90 -8.41
CA GLN A 331 -21.69 -7.29 -9.73
C GLN A 331 -21.65 -8.33 -10.84
N THR A 332 -21.97 -7.92 -12.07
CA THR A 332 -21.85 -8.75 -13.27
C THR A 332 -21.14 -7.95 -14.35
N PHE A 333 -20.04 -8.50 -14.83
CA PHE A 333 -19.29 -8.02 -15.99
C PHE A 333 -19.73 -8.85 -17.19
N GLN A 334 -20.14 -8.17 -18.26
CA GLN A 334 -20.48 -8.80 -19.53
C GLN A 334 -19.23 -8.81 -20.43
N ALA A 335 -19.04 -9.89 -21.18
CA ALA A 335 -18.02 -9.90 -22.22
C ALA A 335 -18.35 -8.84 -23.29
N ASP A 336 -17.32 -8.25 -23.86
CA ASP A 336 -17.41 -7.29 -24.95
C ASP A 336 -16.43 -7.68 -26.07
N SER A 337 -16.32 -6.86 -27.11
CA SER A 337 -15.41 -7.10 -28.24
C SER A 337 -13.93 -6.89 -27.93
N ASP A 338 -13.62 -6.32 -26.77
CA ASP A 338 -12.28 -5.96 -26.36
C ASP A 338 -11.65 -7.08 -25.53
N SER A 339 -10.70 -7.76 -26.17
CA SER A 339 -10.00 -8.92 -25.62
C SER A 339 -8.75 -8.59 -24.82
N ASN A 340 -8.48 -7.31 -24.52
CA ASN A 340 -7.34 -6.92 -23.69
C ASN A 340 -7.62 -7.20 -22.19
N TRP A 341 -6.57 -7.21 -21.38
CA TRP A 341 -6.71 -7.16 -19.92
C TRP A 341 -7.42 -5.86 -19.50
N LYS A 342 -8.32 -5.99 -18.54
CA LYS A 342 -9.13 -4.90 -17.98
C LYS A 342 -9.03 -4.94 -16.47
N ILE A 343 -9.04 -3.78 -15.84
CA ILE A 343 -9.10 -3.68 -14.38
C ILE A 343 -10.54 -3.54 -13.92
N ALA A 344 -10.92 -4.30 -12.90
CA ALA A 344 -12.21 -4.20 -12.22
C ALA A 344 -12.02 -3.76 -10.78
N HIS A 345 -12.97 -2.98 -10.27
CA HIS A 345 -13.08 -2.61 -8.86
C HIS A 345 -14.51 -2.89 -8.39
N VAL A 346 -14.64 -3.64 -7.31
CA VAL A 346 -15.93 -4.08 -6.76
C VAL A 346 -15.98 -3.75 -5.29
N THR A 347 -16.87 -2.84 -4.92
CA THR A 347 -17.11 -2.49 -3.52
C THR A 347 -17.84 -3.63 -2.82
N LEU A 348 -17.20 -4.20 -1.80
CA LEU A 348 -17.79 -5.17 -0.89
C LEU A 348 -18.12 -4.47 0.44
N ASN A 349 -19.22 -4.88 1.08
CA ASN A 349 -19.64 -4.36 2.37
C ASN A 349 -19.85 -5.52 3.34
N ALA A 350 -18.79 -6.31 3.56
CA ALA A 350 -18.81 -7.44 4.45
C ALA A 350 -18.52 -6.98 5.89
N GLN A 351 -19.35 -7.42 6.84
CA GLN A 351 -19.21 -7.08 8.27
C GLN A 351 -18.81 -8.27 9.15
N LYS A 352 -18.86 -9.48 8.59
CA LYS A 352 -18.51 -10.73 9.26
C LYS A 352 -17.52 -11.50 8.38
N LYS A 353 -16.95 -12.59 8.90
CA LYS A 353 -16.10 -13.46 8.09
C LYS A 353 -16.81 -13.91 6.81
N PHE A 354 -16.09 -13.89 5.69
CA PHE A 354 -16.69 -14.09 4.37
C PHE A 354 -15.74 -14.74 3.36
N ARG A 355 -16.29 -15.10 2.21
CA ARG A 355 -15.57 -15.40 0.96
C ARG A 355 -16.11 -14.51 -0.15
N TYR A 356 -15.26 -14.07 -1.05
CA TYR A 356 -15.69 -13.55 -2.35
C TYR A 356 -15.55 -14.66 -3.40
N LEU A 357 -16.37 -14.61 -4.44
CA LEU A 357 -16.42 -15.65 -5.45
C LEU A 357 -16.41 -15.05 -6.85
N PHE A 358 -15.64 -15.68 -7.74
CA PHE A 358 -15.70 -15.47 -9.18
C PHE A 358 -16.53 -16.60 -9.81
N GLN A 359 -17.71 -16.26 -10.31
CA GLN A 359 -18.51 -17.17 -11.13
C GLN A 359 -18.33 -16.80 -12.61
N GLY A 360 -17.69 -17.69 -13.38
CA GLY A 360 -17.77 -17.66 -14.83
C GLY A 360 -19.07 -18.32 -15.28
N LEU A 361 -19.82 -17.66 -16.16
CA LEU A 361 -21.03 -18.19 -16.78
C LEU A 361 -20.85 -18.19 -18.29
N LYS A 362 -20.95 -19.39 -18.88
CA LYS A 362 -20.80 -19.60 -20.32
C LYS A 362 -22.03 -19.11 -21.08
N GLY A 363 -21.79 -18.28 -22.08
CA GLY A 363 -22.75 -17.80 -23.07
C GLY A 363 -22.97 -18.78 -24.22
N SER A 364 -23.44 -18.27 -25.37
CA SER A 364 -23.69 -19.10 -26.56
C SER A 364 -22.39 -19.70 -27.11
N PRO A 365 -22.26 -21.03 -27.21
CA PRO A 365 -21.03 -21.69 -27.64
C PRO A 365 -20.70 -21.45 -29.12
N SER A 366 -21.70 -21.13 -29.96
CA SER A 366 -21.53 -20.93 -31.40
C SER A 366 -20.63 -19.74 -31.79
N SER A 367 -20.26 -18.89 -30.83
CA SER A 367 -19.41 -17.71 -31.03
C SER A 367 -18.21 -17.62 -30.08
N SER A 368 -17.95 -18.65 -29.26
CA SER A 368 -16.82 -18.62 -28.32
C SER A 368 -15.56 -19.25 -28.92
N LEU A 369 -14.48 -18.48 -28.98
CA LEU A 369 -13.15 -18.94 -29.39
C LEU A 369 -12.17 -19.06 -28.21
N GLY A 370 -12.63 -18.75 -26.99
CA GLY A 370 -11.78 -18.57 -25.83
C GLY A 370 -12.54 -18.74 -24.53
N GLY A 371 -12.38 -17.79 -23.61
CA GLY A 371 -12.89 -17.93 -22.24
C GLY A 371 -12.77 -16.67 -21.41
N ILE A 372 -12.85 -16.84 -20.10
CA ILE A 372 -12.71 -15.77 -19.10
C ILE A 372 -11.41 -16.04 -18.32
N ALA A 373 -10.53 -15.05 -18.26
CA ALA A 373 -9.32 -15.08 -17.45
C ALA A 373 -9.41 -14.04 -16.32
N ILE A 374 -8.86 -14.36 -15.16
CA ILE A 374 -8.67 -13.44 -14.03
C ILE A 374 -7.25 -13.55 -13.49
N ASP A 375 -6.69 -12.43 -13.05
CA ASP A 375 -5.34 -12.34 -12.51
C ASP A 375 -5.18 -11.12 -11.57
N ASP A 376 -4.06 -11.03 -10.85
CA ASP A 376 -3.67 -9.89 -10.02
C ASP A 376 -4.80 -9.41 -9.07
N VAL A 377 -5.39 -10.35 -8.35
CA VAL A 377 -6.47 -10.08 -7.39
C VAL A 377 -5.91 -9.40 -6.15
N THR A 378 -6.52 -8.31 -5.73
CA THR A 378 -6.18 -7.56 -4.52
C THR A 378 -7.47 -7.26 -3.76
N LEU A 379 -7.45 -7.47 -2.44
CA LEU A 379 -8.55 -7.07 -1.57
C LEU A 379 -8.02 -6.21 -0.42
N THR A 380 -8.52 -4.97 -0.36
CA THR A 380 -8.21 -4.02 0.71
C THR A 380 -9.49 -3.54 1.40
N GLU A 381 -9.38 -3.09 2.64
CA GLU A 381 -10.44 -2.46 3.42
C GLU A 381 -10.44 -0.94 3.21
N MET A 382 -10.48 -0.54 1.94
CA MET A 382 -10.49 0.85 1.48
C MET A 382 -11.66 1.07 0.51
N PRO A 383 -12.13 2.31 0.30
CA PRO A 383 -13.06 2.62 -0.78
C PRO A 383 -12.46 2.29 -2.15
N CYS A 384 -13.30 1.84 -3.09
CA CYS A 384 -12.88 1.71 -4.48
C CYS A 384 -12.85 3.08 -5.18
N PRO A 385 -11.94 3.29 -6.16
CA PRO A 385 -11.89 4.52 -6.93
C PRO A 385 -13.19 4.73 -7.72
N THR A 386 -13.70 5.96 -7.73
CA THR A 386 -14.94 6.32 -8.44
C THR A 386 -14.79 6.42 -9.95
N ALA A 387 -13.62 6.86 -10.41
CA ALA A 387 -13.30 6.96 -11.83
C ALA A 387 -12.00 6.21 -12.12
N VAL A 388 -12.05 5.37 -13.15
CA VAL A 388 -10.91 4.59 -13.62
C VAL A 388 -10.82 4.77 -15.13
N TRP A 389 -9.70 5.32 -15.58
CA TRP A 389 -9.42 5.53 -16.99
C TRP A 389 -8.19 4.74 -17.42
N VAL A 390 -8.38 3.84 -18.38
CA VAL A 390 -7.31 3.05 -18.99
C VAL A 390 -6.97 3.66 -20.35
N ILE A 391 -5.73 4.08 -20.53
CA ILE A 391 -5.21 4.61 -21.80
C ILE A 391 -4.28 3.57 -22.40
N ARG A 392 -4.67 3.04 -23.55
CA ARG A 392 -3.92 1.96 -24.22
C ARG A 392 -2.84 2.47 -25.15
N ASN A 393 -1.83 1.63 -25.36
CA ASN A 393 -0.70 1.89 -26.26
C ASN A 393 0.01 3.23 -25.94
N PHE A 394 0.20 3.53 -24.65
CA PHE A 394 0.65 4.83 -24.20
C PHE A 394 2.06 5.18 -24.68
N SER A 395 2.94 4.19 -24.84
CA SER A 395 4.30 4.40 -25.38
C SER A 395 4.25 4.95 -26.81
N LYS A 396 3.36 4.45 -27.66
CA LYS A 396 3.18 5.00 -29.02
C LYS A 396 2.64 6.42 -28.99
N ILE A 397 1.80 6.73 -28.01
CA ILE A 397 1.26 8.08 -27.82
C ILE A 397 2.37 9.04 -27.37
N LEU A 398 3.26 8.61 -26.48
CA LEU A 398 4.43 9.39 -26.05
C LEU A 398 5.40 9.69 -27.20
N GLU A 399 5.57 8.75 -28.14
CA GLU A 399 6.44 8.93 -29.32
C GLU A 399 5.82 9.84 -30.40
N ASN A 400 4.49 9.94 -30.44
CA ASN A 400 3.80 10.71 -31.46
C ASN A 400 3.65 12.18 -31.06
N SER A 401 4.57 13.03 -31.56
CA SER A 401 4.56 14.48 -31.32
C SER A 401 3.30 15.22 -31.81
N SER A 402 2.44 14.57 -32.61
CA SER A 402 1.20 15.17 -33.12
C SER A 402 0.03 15.06 -32.13
N ILE A 403 0.10 14.17 -31.14
CA ILE A 403 -0.95 14.01 -30.12
C ILE A 403 -0.65 14.97 -28.96
N SER A 404 -1.40 16.07 -28.89
CA SER A 404 -1.18 17.11 -27.89
C SER A 404 -2.01 16.93 -26.62
N LEU A 405 -3.23 16.41 -26.72
CA LEU A 405 -4.18 16.28 -25.61
C LEU A 405 -5.04 15.03 -25.79
N ILE A 406 -5.19 14.25 -24.73
CA ILE A 406 -6.10 13.11 -24.65
C ILE A 406 -7.04 13.35 -23.48
N GLU A 407 -8.30 12.98 -23.64
CA GLU A 407 -9.30 13.26 -22.64
C GLU A 407 -10.10 12.00 -22.31
N SER A 408 -10.44 11.86 -21.03
CA SER A 408 -11.18 10.73 -20.54
C SER A 408 -12.66 10.84 -20.94
N PRO A 409 -13.41 9.72 -20.85
CA PRO A 409 -14.86 9.78 -20.75
C PRO A 409 -15.31 10.63 -19.54
N ARG A 410 -16.58 11.03 -19.54
CA ARG A 410 -17.20 11.71 -18.40
C ARG A 410 -17.48 10.71 -17.28
N PHE A 411 -17.03 11.03 -16.07
CA PHE A 411 -17.32 10.33 -14.82
C PHE A 411 -18.24 11.16 -13.94
N TYR A 412 -18.76 10.56 -12.87
CA TYR A 412 -19.60 11.22 -11.88
C TYR A 412 -19.07 11.00 -10.48
N SER A 413 -19.03 12.06 -9.68
CA SER A 413 -18.71 11.97 -8.26
C SER A 413 -19.85 11.34 -7.45
N PRO A 414 -19.63 10.91 -6.19
CA PRO A 414 -20.70 10.42 -5.33
C PRO A 414 -21.85 11.41 -5.14
N GLU A 415 -21.57 12.72 -5.19
CA GLU A 415 -22.57 13.79 -5.12
C GLU A 415 -23.31 14.01 -6.45
N GLY A 416 -22.76 13.52 -7.57
CA GLY A 416 -23.35 13.62 -8.90
C GLY A 416 -22.73 14.68 -9.83
N TYR A 417 -21.61 15.32 -9.45
CA TYR A 417 -20.88 16.24 -10.34
C TYR A 417 -20.25 15.46 -11.49
N GLY A 418 -20.52 15.90 -12.72
CA GLY A 418 -19.82 15.39 -13.90
C GLY A 418 -18.40 15.92 -13.98
N PHE A 419 -17.42 15.05 -14.23
CA PHE A 419 -16.01 15.45 -14.38
C PHE A 419 -15.25 14.57 -15.37
N GLY A 420 -14.06 15.00 -15.75
CA GLY A 420 -13.14 14.27 -16.61
C GLY A 420 -11.67 14.58 -16.29
N ILE A 421 -10.79 13.83 -16.94
CA ILE A 421 -9.34 13.92 -16.82
C ILE A 421 -8.78 14.21 -18.20
N SER A 422 -7.81 15.11 -18.28
CA SER A 422 -7.05 15.36 -19.51
C SER A 422 -5.57 15.09 -19.29
N VAL A 423 -4.95 14.43 -20.27
CA VAL A 423 -3.52 14.10 -20.28
C VAL A 423 -2.86 14.77 -21.48
N LEU A 424 -1.82 15.56 -21.23
CA LEU A 424 -0.86 15.91 -22.28
C LEU A 424 0.36 15.00 -22.11
N PRO A 425 0.60 14.03 -23.02
CA PRO A 425 1.64 13.02 -22.84
C PRO A 425 3.05 13.62 -22.72
N ASN A 426 3.34 14.66 -23.51
CA ASN A 426 4.61 15.38 -23.46
C ASN A 426 4.36 16.88 -23.33
N TYR A 427 4.45 17.40 -22.11
CA TYR A 427 4.24 18.82 -21.85
C TYR A 427 5.49 19.63 -22.23
N GLN A 428 5.40 20.45 -23.29
CA GLN A 428 6.46 21.39 -23.72
C GLN A 428 7.86 20.76 -23.89
N ASN A 429 7.96 19.47 -24.27
CA ASN A 429 9.23 18.74 -24.34
C ASN A 429 10.02 18.70 -23.02
N SER A 430 9.32 18.83 -21.88
CA SER A 430 9.94 18.82 -20.55
C SER A 430 10.36 17.43 -20.07
N GLY A 431 9.95 16.36 -20.76
CA GLY A 431 10.12 14.99 -20.29
C GLY A 431 9.09 14.57 -19.23
N TYR A 432 8.00 15.33 -19.09
CA TYR A 432 6.89 15.04 -18.18
C TYR A 432 5.55 14.94 -18.91
N ALA A 433 4.67 14.10 -18.36
CA ALA A 433 3.26 14.12 -18.69
C ALA A 433 2.52 15.08 -17.76
N ARG A 434 1.66 15.93 -18.35
CA ARG A 434 0.70 16.74 -17.60
C ARG A 434 -0.60 15.97 -17.43
N VAL A 435 -1.14 15.96 -16.23
CA VAL A 435 -2.46 15.42 -15.93
C VAL A 435 -3.29 16.52 -15.27
N ALA A 436 -4.51 16.70 -15.76
CA ALA A 436 -5.43 17.73 -15.30
C ALA A 436 -6.84 17.18 -15.13
N PHE A 437 -7.62 17.87 -14.31
CA PHE A 437 -9.02 17.62 -14.00
C PHE A 437 -9.87 18.76 -14.55
N HIS A 438 -11.08 18.44 -15.00
CA HIS A 438 -12.09 19.42 -15.39
C HIS A 438 -13.50 18.93 -15.01
N LEU A 439 -14.40 19.87 -14.75
CA LEU A 439 -15.83 19.58 -14.60
C LEU A 439 -16.50 19.52 -15.98
N CYS A 440 -17.49 18.65 -16.11
CA CYS A 440 -18.28 18.46 -17.32
C CYS A 440 -19.74 18.71 -17.01
N SER A 441 -20.45 19.43 -17.88
CA SER A 441 -21.89 19.61 -17.73
C SER A 441 -22.59 18.26 -17.79
N GLY A 442 -23.51 18.00 -16.87
CA GLY A 442 -24.26 16.76 -16.75
C GLY A 442 -25.74 16.97 -16.48
N GLU A 443 -26.49 15.88 -16.47
CA GLU A 443 -27.94 15.86 -16.20
C GLU A 443 -28.30 16.31 -14.77
N ASN A 444 -27.36 16.16 -13.82
CA ASN A 444 -27.56 16.51 -12.41
C ASN A 444 -27.34 17.99 -12.11
N ASP A 445 -26.75 18.78 -13.04
CA ASP A 445 -26.27 20.13 -12.76
C ASP A 445 -27.35 21.12 -12.30
N ALA A 446 -28.63 20.80 -12.51
CA ALA A 446 -29.75 21.64 -12.09
C ALA A 446 -30.02 21.59 -10.58
N VAL A 447 -29.63 20.50 -9.90
CA VAL A 447 -29.88 20.28 -8.46
C VAL A 447 -28.62 20.41 -7.60
N LEU A 448 -27.44 20.44 -8.22
CA LEU A 448 -26.15 20.56 -7.54
C LEU A 448 -25.87 22.01 -7.09
N GLU A 449 -25.09 22.15 -6.03
CA GLU A 449 -24.60 23.44 -5.56
C GLU A 449 -23.46 23.96 -6.46
N TRP A 450 -23.48 25.25 -6.76
CA TRP A 450 -22.44 25.91 -7.57
C TRP A 450 -22.01 27.23 -6.92
N PRO A 451 -20.71 27.58 -6.94
CA PRO A 451 -19.58 26.77 -7.43
C PRO A 451 -19.33 25.50 -6.57
N ALA A 452 -18.76 24.46 -7.18
CA ALA A 452 -18.46 23.18 -6.52
C ALA A 452 -17.23 23.29 -5.60
N LEU A 453 -17.34 23.96 -4.47
CA LEU A 453 -16.24 24.31 -3.54
C LEU A 453 -15.99 23.25 -2.47
N ASN A 454 -14.79 23.24 -1.87
CA ASN A 454 -14.42 22.33 -0.77
C ASN A 454 -14.47 20.83 -1.12
N ARG A 455 -14.42 20.51 -2.41
CA ARG A 455 -14.30 19.14 -2.90
C ARG A 455 -12.82 18.88 -3.22
N GLN A 456 -12.29 17.79 -2.69
CA GLN A 456 -10.94 17.35 -3.01
C GLN A 456 -10.98 16.48 -4.26
N ALA A 457 -10.24 16.90 -5.29
CA ALA A 457 -9.94 16.10 -6.46
C ALA A 457 -8.60 15.40 -6.25
N THR A 458 -8.61 14.06 -6.22
CA THR A 458 -7.41 13.22 -6.10
C THR A 458 -7.19 12.49 -7.41
N LEU A 459 -6.06 12.74 -8.08
CA LEU A 459 -5.66 12.04 -9.30
C LEU A 459 -4.52 11.08 -8.96
N THR A 460 -4.62 9.83 -9.39
CA THR A 460 -3.59 8.81 -9.13
C THR A 460 -3.23 8.07 -10.41
N VAL A 461 -1.96 8.13 -10.82
CA VAL A 461 -1.40 7.25 -11.85
C VAL A 461 -0.92 5.98 -11.16
N LEU A 462 -1.55 4.85 -11.50
CA LEU A 462 -1.37 3.57 -10.80
C LEU A 462 -0.04 2.91 -11.18
N ASP A 463 0.77 2.55 -10.17
CA ASP A 463 1.82 1.54 -10.33
C ASP A 463 1.16 0.15 -10.30
N GLN A 464 1.17 -0.56 -11.43
CA GLN A 464 0.41 -1.79 -11.64
C GLN A 464 1.17 -3.04 -11.14
N ASP A 465 1.94 -2.89 -10.06
CA ASP A 465 2.59 -4.01 -9.40
C ASP A 465 1.53 -5.02 -8.92
N PRO A 466 1.71 -6.32 -9.17
CA PRO A 466 0.79 -7.36 -8.70
C PRO A 466 0.62 -7.33 -7.17
N ASP A 467 1.66 -6.88 -6.45
CA ASP A 467 1.67 -6.73 -5.01
C ASP A 467 1.28 -5.33 -4.57
N ALA A 468 0.09 -5.22 -3.99
CA ALA A 468 -0.48 -3.95 -3.56
C ALA A 468 0.38 -3.25 -2.49
N LEU A 469 1.16 -4.01 -1.71
CA LEU A 469 2.05 -3.45 -0.70
C LEU A 469 3.31 -2.83 -1.31
N LYS A 470 3.67 -3.20 -2.54
CA LYS A 470 4.85 -2.71 -3.27
C LYS A 470 4.54 -1.59 -4.28
N ARG A 471 3.26 -1.28 -4.51
CA ARG A 471 2.85 -0.20 -5.41
C ARG A 471 3.35 1.14 -4.89
N MET A 472 3.99 1.91 -5.77
CA MET A 472 4.41 3.30 -5.52
C MET A 472 3.70 4.23 -6.50
N SER A 473 2.37 4.26 -6.44
CA SER A 473 1.54 5.04 -7.36
C SER A 473 1.72 6.54 -7.17
N SER A 474 1.80 7.30 -8.27
CA SER A 474 1.91 8.77 -8.22
C SER A 474 0.53 9.38 -7.96
N SER A 475 0.34 9.97 -6.79
CA SER A 475 -0.93 10.61 -6.40
C SER A 475 -0.76 12.08 -6.08
N LYS A 476 -1.66 12.93 -6.61
CA LYS A 476 -1.70 14.37 -6.32
C LYS A 476 -3.13 14.82 -6.13
N SER A 477 -3.33 15.75 -5.20
CA SER A 477 -4.66 16.22 -4.80
C SER A 477 -4.71 17.74 -4.74
N PHE A 478 -5.84 18.33 -5.13
CA PHE A 478 -6.16 19.73 -4.86
C PHE A 478 -7.59 19.84 -4.36
N THR A 479 -7.90 20.92 -3.65
CA THR A 479 -9.27 21.22 -3.21
C THR A 479 -9.81 22.41 -3.97
N THR A 480 -11.07 22.33 -4.41
CA THR A 480 -11.71 23.38 -5.17
C THR A 480 -11.94 24.64 -4.33
N SER A 481 -11.42 25.78 -4.79
CA SER A 481 -11.51 27.09 -4.13
C SER A 481 -12.02 28.16 -5.08
N LYS A 482 -12.58 29.25 -4.52
CA LYS A 482 -12.97 30.46 -5.27
C LYS A 482 -11.77 31.18 -5.90
N ASP A 483 -10.57 30.93 -5.39
CA ASP A 483 -9.33 31.53 -5.91
C ASP A 483 -8.89 30.91 -7.25
N HIS A 484 -9.45 29.76 -7.61
CA HIS A 484 -9.21 29.13 -8.90
C HIS A 484 -10.07 29.81 -9.96
N VAL A 485 -9.52 30.86 -10.55
CA VAL A 485 -10.16 31.70 -11.57
C VAL A 485 -9.51 31.45 -12.92
N ASP A 486 -10.31 31.33 -13.97
CA ASP A 486 -9.82 31.33 -15.33
C ASP A 486 -9.31 32.72 -15.70
N LEU A 487 -8.03 32.82 -16.05
CA LEU A 487 -7.37 34.08 -16.38
C LEU A 487 -7.93 34.74 -17.64
N GLU A 488 -8.51 33.97 -18.56
CA GLU A 488 -9.07 34.50 -19.80
C GLU A 488 -10.47 35.08 -19.60
N SER A 489 -11.36 34.34 -18.94
CA SER A 489 -12.75 34.75 -18.73
C SER A 489 -13.00 35.53 -17.44
N GLY A 490 -12.10 35.44 -16.46
CA GLY A 490 -12.29 35.97 -15.11
C GLY A 490 -13.33 35.22 -14.27
N THR A 491 -13.81 34.05 -14.75
CA THR A 491 -14.82 33.25 -14.06
C THR A 491 -14.19 32.21 -13.12
N ILE A 492 -14.92 31.79 -12.09
CA ILE A 492 -14.47 30.73 -11.18
C ILE A 492 -14.50 29.40 -11.95
N ILE A 493 -13.38 28.68 -11.96
CA ILE A 493 -13.22 27.42 -12.73
C ILE A 493 -14.26 26.37 -12.31
N TRP A 494 -14.64 26.37 -11.04
CA TRP A 494 -15.57 25.41 -10.44
C TRP A 494 -17.04 25.86 -10.45
N ASP A 495 -17.36 26.94 -11.17
CA ASP A 495 -18.76 27.26 -11.43
C ASP A 495 -19.37 26.27 -12.44
N LYS A 496 -20.68 26.36 -12.65
CA LYS A 496 -21.42 25.45 -13.51
C LYS A 496 -20.79 25.44 -14.92
N PRO A 497 -20.43 24.27 -15.48
CA PRO A 497 -19.74 24.22 -16.77
C PRO A 497 -20.53 24.83 -17.94
N SER A 498 -21.87 24.90 -17.86
CA SER A 498 -22.68 25.62 -18.86
C SER A 498 -22.50 27.15 -18.84
N ILE A 499 -21.87 27.70 -17.79
CA ILE A 499 -21.61 29.13 -17.59
C ILE A 499 -20.11 29.42 -17.78
N ALA A 500 -19.26 28.67 -17.06
CA ALA A 500 -17.81 28.90 -17.04
C ALA A 500 -17.02 28.02 -18.02
N GLY A 501 -17.66 27.05 -18.66
CA GLY A 501 -17.02 26.09 -19.55
C GLY A 501 -17.15 26.41 -21.03
N ARG A 502 -16.50 25.58 -21.85
CA ARG A 502 -16.57 25.60 -23.32
C ARG A 502 -17.24 24.32 -23.81
N PHE A 503 -18.08 24.45 -24.83
CA PHE A 503 -18.71 23.29 -25.45
C PHE A 503 -17.68 22.41 -26.14
N ASP A 504 -17.74 21.11 -25.89
CA ASP A 504 -16.93 20.08 -26.53
C ASP A 504 -17.85 19.06 -27.21
N GLU A 505 -17.71 18.99 -28.54
CA GLU A 505 -18.47 18.09 -29.41
C GLU A 505 -18.22 16.61 -29.08
N SER A 506 -17.02 16.24 -28.61
CA SER A 506 -16.63 14.85 -28.37
C SER A 506 -17.42 14.20 -27.23
N CYS A 507 -17.76 14.97 -26.20
CA CYS A 507 -18.61 14.52 -25.09
C CYS A 507 -20.05 15.05 -25.18
N ASN A 508 -20.34 15.89 -26.18
CA ASN A 508 -21.57 16.68 -26.26
C ASN A 508 -21.89 17.37 -24.92
N CYS A 509 -20.89 18.03 -24.34
CA CYS A 509 -20.94 18.61 -23.00
C CYS A 509 -20.09 19.88 -22.92
N ASN A 510 -20.40 20.78 -21.98
CA ASN A 510 -19.52 21.90 -21.67
C ASN A 510 -18.46 21.46 -20.65
N ARG A 511 -17.20 21.80 -20.88
CA ARG A 511 -16.08 21.47 -19.99
C ARG A 511 -15.47 22.73 -19.38
N SER A 512 -15.19 22.70 -18.08
CA SER A 512 -14.43 23.75 -17.42
C SER A 512 -12.98 23.77 -17.91
N VAL A 513 -12.24 24.81 -17.53
CA VAL A 513 -10.79 24.88 -17.77
C VAL A 513 -10.07 23.73 -17.06
N ASN A 514 -9.06 23.16 -17.73
CA ASN A 514 -8.22 22.08 -17.20
C ASN A 514 -7.31 22.57 -16.07
N TRP A 515 -7.53 22.07 -14.85
CA TRP A 515 -6.72 22.37 -13.67
C TRP A 515 -5.91 21.16 -13.23
N GLY A 516 -4.60 21.32 -13.01
CA GLY A 516 -3.73 20.21 -12.61
C GLY A 516 -2.25 20.54 -12.70
N TRP A 517 -1.42 19.51 -12.89
CA TRP A 517 0.03 19.62 -12.75
C TRP A 517 0.75 19.40 -14.08
N ASN A 518 1.66 20.33 -14.42
CA ASN A 518 2.52 20.24 -15.61
C ASN A 518 3.51 19.07 -15.53
N ASN A 519 4.06 18.85 -14.35
CA ASN A 519 5.06 17.83 -14.03
C ASN A 519 4.41 16.72 -13.18
N PHE A 520 3.33 16.12 -13.67
CA PHE A 520 2.60 15.12 -12.89
C PHE A 520 3.48 13.87 -12.65
N ILE A 521 4.01 13.29 -13.73
CA ILE A 521 4.90 12.14 -13.71
C ILE A 521 5.92 12.25 -14.84
N SER A 522 7.18 11.89 -14.58
CA SER A 522 8.24 11.95 -15.59
C SER A 522 8.17 10.76 -16.55
N HIS A 523 8.66 10.94 -17.78
CA HIS A 523 8.75 9.85 -18.76
C HIS A 523 9.70 8.74 -18.31
N SER A 524 10.74 9.10 -17.54
CA SER A 524 11.65 8.13 -16.92
C SER A 524 10.91 7.26 -15.89
N GLN A 525 10.13 7.89 -14.99
CA GLN A 525 9.33 7.18 -14.00
C GLN A 525 8.31 6.24 -14.66
N LEU A 526 7.60 6.71 -15.68
CA LEU A 526 6.62 5.92 -16.44
C LEU A 526 7.22 4.60 -16.99
N ARG A 527 8.50 4.60 -17.38
CA ARG A 527 9.18 3.44 -17.97
C ARG A 527 9.84 2.51 -16.94
N ARG A 528 10.05 2.96 -15.70
CA ARG A 528 10.89 2.27 -14.72
C ARG A 528 10.13 1.29 -13.83
N ARG A 529 8.92 1.64 -13.41
CA ARG A 529 8.03 0.77 -12.60
C ARG A 529 6.92 0.18 -13.47
N SER A 530 5.87 -0.37 -12.85
CA SER A 530 4.73 -0.96 -13.56
C SER A 530 3.67 0.09 -13.92
N PHE A 531 4.04 1.35 -14.15
CA PHE A 531 3.10 2.38 -14.60
C PHE A 531 2.59 2.09 -16.01
N LEU A 532 3.46 1.60 -16.90
CA LEU A 532 3.14 1.14 -18.25
C LEU A 532 3.25 -0.39 -18.32
N LYS A 533 2.18 -1.09 -17.91
CA LYS A 533 2.06 -2.56 -17.97
C LYS A 533 1.14 -2.92 -19.12
N ASN A 534 1.54 -3.85 -19.99
CA ASN A 534 0.90 -4.10 -21.30
C ASN A 534 0.76 -2.84 -22.21
N ASP A 535 1.64 -1.85 -22.00
CA ASP A 535 1.54 -0.52 -22.63
C ASP A 535 0.25 0.25 -22.28
N ASP A 536 -0.42 -0.15 -21.20
CA ASP A 536 -1.59 0.53 -20.66
C ASP A 536 -1.17 1.44 -19.50
N LEU A 537 -1.66 2.68 -19.51
CA LEU A 537 -1.57 3.63 -18.41
C LEU A 537 -2.93 3.71 -17.70
N ILE A 538 -2.95 3.50 -16.39
CA ILE A 538 -4.19 3.54 -15.60
C ILE A 538 -4.18 4.76 -14.69
N ILE A 539 -5.22 5.59 -14.81
CA ILE A 539 -5.43 6.78 -14.00
C ILE A 539 -6.73 6.62 -13.21
N PHE A 540 -6.63 6.77 -11.90
CA PHE A 540 -7.78 6.89 -11.00
C PHE A 540 -8.07 8.36 -10.71
N ALA A 541 -9.35 8.68 -10.54
CA ALA A 541 -9.77 9.98 -10.05
C ALA A 541 -10.91 9.87 -9.04
N GLU A 542 -10.82 10.71 -8.03
CA GLU A 542 -11.84 10.89 -7.00
C GLU A 542 -12.17 12.36 -6.85
N PHE A 543 -13.43 12.67 -6.54
CA PHE A 543 -13.91 14.03 -6.32
C PHE A 543 -14.91 14.03 -5.17
N ASN A 544 -14.44 14.33 -3.95
CA ASN A 544 -15.19 14.11 -2.72
C ASN A 544 -15.31 15.37 -1.88
N ASP A 545 -16.47 15.59 -1.27
CA ASP A 545 -16.67 16.66 -0.29
C ASP A 545 -15.87 16.39 1.00
N ILE A 546 -15.04 17.36 1.39
CA ILE A 546 -14.24 17.31 2.61
C ILE A 546 -14.53 18.49 3.55
N ILE A 547 -15.65 19.20 3.37
CA ILE A 547 -16.01 20.38 4.19
C ILE A 547 -16.07 20.08 5.69
N HIS A 548 -16.37 18.83 6.06
CA HIS A 548 -16.38 18.37 7.45
C HIS A 548 -15.01 18.44 8.14
N LEU A 549 -13.91 18.58 7.37
CA LEU A 549 -12.56 18.76 7.89
C LEU A 549 -12.21 20.23 8.19
N ASN A 550 -13.09 21.19 7.91
CA ASN A 550 -12.73 22.60 8.06
C ASN A 550 -12.39 22.97 9.53
N ASN A 551 -13.18 22.48 10.49
CA ASN A 551 -12.96 22.69 11.92
C ASN A 551 -12.77 21.33 12.60
N THR A 552 -11.52 20.98 12.90
CA THR A 552 -11.11 19.68 13.44
C THR A 552 -10.24 19.80 14.68
N GLU A 553 -9.72 20.99 14.98
CA GLU A 553 -8.89 21.21 16.14
C GLU A 553 -9.67 21.01 17.43
N VAL A 554 -9.03 20.36 18.40
CA VAL A 554 -9.59 20.11 19.73
C VAL A 554 -8.71 20.75 20.80
N PRO A 555 -9.29 21.35 21.86
CA PRO A 555 -8.50 21.98 22.91
C PRO A 555 -7.59 20.98 23.62
N VAL A 556 -6.30 21.31 23.71
CA VAL A 556 -5.34 20.56 24.53
C VAL A 556 -5.41 21.12 25.95
N GLY A 557 -6.16 20.45 26.83
CA GLY A 557 -6.26 20.83 28.24
C GLY A 557 -5.01 20.46 29.05
N PRO A 558 -4.71 21.17 30.16
CA PRO A 558 -3.73 20.69 31.13
C PRO A 558 -4.24 19.36 31.70
N VAL A 559 -3.36 18.35 31.78
CA VAL A 559 -3.66 16.99 32.26
C VAL A 559 -4.46 17.06 33.56
N GLN A 560 -5.79 16.98 33.48
CA GLN A 560 -6.65 16.83 34.66
C GLN A 560 -6.64 15.37 35.04
N SER A 561 -5.56 14.98 35.71
CA SER A 561 -5.33 13.68 36.33
C SER A 561 -6.42 13.25 37.32
N ALA A 562 -7.45 14.07 37.59
CA ALA A 562 -8.52 13.77 38.54
C ALA A 562 -9.93 13.67 37.93
N LEU A 563 -10.19 14.29 36.76
CA LEU A 563 -11.52 14.23 36.13
C LEU A 563 -11.65 13.03 35.18
N MET A 564 -10.52 12.58 34.61
CA MET A 564 -10.49 11.45 33.66
C MET A 564 -10.64 10.10 34.35
N GLU A 565 -10.14 9.93 35.58
CA GLU A 565 -10.45 8.75 36.40
C GLU A 565 -11.94 8.68 36.73
N GLY A 566 -12.60 9.81 37.01
CA GLY A 566 -14.04 9.87 37.29
C GLY A 566 -14.92 9.54 36.08
N LEU A 567 -14.58 10.05 34.90
CA LEU A 567 -15.35 9.83 33.67
C LEU A 567 -15.10 8.44 33.06
N VAL A 568 -13.89 7.89 33.19
CA VAL A 568 -13.59 6.49 32.83
C VAL A 568 -14.33 5.53 33.77
N LEU A 569 -14.39 5.84 35.07
CA LEU A 569 -15.15 5.04 36.04
C LEU A 569 -16.66 5.13 35.81
N GLU A 570 -17.21 6.28 35.39
CA GLU A 570 -18.62 6.40 35.01
C GLU A 570 -18.95 5.68 33.69
N ARG A 571 -18.07 5.72 32.68
CA ARG A 571 -18.25 4.94 31.44
C ARG A 571 -18.15 3.45 31.69
N GLN A 572 -17.22 3.00 32.53
CA GLN A 572 -17.14 1.59 32.96
C GLN A 572 -18.37 1.18 33.79
N LYS A 573 -18.91 2.06 34.64
CA LYS A 573 -20.16 1.81 35.38
C LYS A 573 -21.38 1.68 34.46
N ARG A 574 -21.48 2.47 33.39
CA ARG A 574 -22.57 2.35 32.40
C ARG A 574 -22.43 1.08 31.56
N ALA A 575 -21.20 0.68 31.20
CA ALA A 575 -20.95 -0.60 30.53
C ALA A 575 -21.19 -1.82 31.45
N ALA A 576 -21.08 -1.65 32.77
CA ALA A 576 -21.33 -2.69 33.76
C ALA A 576 -22.79 -2.80 34.23
N GLN A 577 -23.68 -1.88 33.81
CA GLN A 577 -25.10 -1.90 34.19
C GLN A 577 -25.98 -2.80 33.29
N ASP A 578 -25.42 -3.38 32.22
CA ASP A 578 -26.13 -4.31 31.33
C ASP A 578 -25.76 -5.79 31.52
N VAL A 579 -25.22 -6.18 32.69
CA VAL A 579 -24.93 -7.60 32.99
C VAL A 579 -25.40 -7.99 34.40
N GLU A 580 -26.47 -8.78 34.46
CA GLU A 580 -26.93 -9.50 35.66
C GLU A 580 -26.03 -10.73 35.94
N PRO A 581 -26.02 -11.24 37.20
CA PRO A 581 -24.80 -11.73 37.83
C PRO A 581 -24.61 -13.24 37.71
N VAL A 582 -23.35 -13.65 37.52
CA VAL A 582 -22.88 -14.98 37.95
C VAL A 582 -21.79 -14.75 39.00
N GLN A 583 -22.19 -14.86 40.26
CA GLN A 583 -21.32 -14.87 41.42
C GLN A 583 -20.76 -16.28 41.64
N GLU A 584 -19.51 -16.32 42.09
CA GLU A 584 -18.75 -17.46 42.64
C GLU A 584 -18.12 -18.45 41.64
N GLN A 585 -16.89 -18.13 41.19
CA GLN A 585 -15.66 -18.80 41.64
C GLN A 585 -14.44 -18.26 40.87
N LEU A 586 -13.85 -17.19 41.41
CA LEU A 586 -12.48 -16.80 41.07
C LEU A 586 -11.52 -17.66 41.90
N LEU A 587 -10.86 -18.61 41.23
CA LEU A 587 -9.48 -19.06 41.46
C LEU A 587 -9.29 -20.31 40.60
N TYR A 588 -8.78 -20.14 39.37
CA TYR A 588 -7.90 -21.04 38.62
C TYR A 588 -8.01 -20.69 37.13
N LEU A 589 -6.99 -20.03 36.60
CA LEU A 589 -6.41 -20.26 35.28
C LEU A 589 -5.28 -19.24 35.09
N ALA A 590 -4.24 -19.35 35.92
CA ALA A 590 -2.92 -18.96 35.43
C ALA A 590 -2.60 -19.91 34.27
N ASP A 591 -2.20 -19.37 33.12
CA ASP A 591 -1.79 -20.22 32.00
C ASP A 591 -0.56 -21.02 32.46
N PRO A 592 -0.60 -22.36 32.52
CA PRO A 592 0.54 -23.17 32.92
C PRO A 592 1.75 -23.01 31.97
N CYS A 593 1.57 -22.38 30.81
CA CYS A 593 2.63 -22.02 29.88
C CYS A 593 3.25 -20.62 30.09
N ASP A 594 2.82 -19.86 31.11
CA ASP A 594 3.40 -18.56 31.44
C ASP A 594 3.87 -18.49 32.91
N PRO A 595 5.19 -18.51 33.18
CA PRO A 595 6.29 -18.53 32.21
C PRO A 595 6.49 -19.93 31.58
N ASN A 596 7.01 -19.98 30.35
CA ASN A 596 7.20 -21.23 29.59
C ASN A 596 8.08 -22.24 30.38
N PRO A 597 7.55 -23.40 30.80
CA PRO A 597 8.30 -24.38 31.60
C PRO A 597 9.18 -25.33 30.76
N CYS A 598 9.16 -25.23 29.44
CA CYS A 598 9.90 -26.09 28.53
C CYS A 598 11.36 -25.65 28.35
N GLN A 599 12.29 -26.60 28.27
CA GLN A 599 13.72 -26.35 28.09
C GLN A 599 14.12 -26.52 26.61
N ASN A 600 15.32 -26.04 26.25
CA ASN A 600 15.93 -26.22 24.92
C ASN A 600 14.99 -25.82 23.77
N ASP A 601 14.41 -24.61 23.86
CA ASP A 601 13.47 -24.05 22.88
C ASP A 601 12.21 -24.90 22.64
N GLY A 602 11.83 -25.72 23.63
CA GLY A 602 10.56 -26.44 23.62
C GLY A 602 9.36 -25.50 23.62
N VAL A 603 8.37 -25.82 22.79
CA VAL A 603 7.11 -25.04 22.72
C VAL A 603 6.13 -25.60 23.75
N CYS A 604 5.71 -24.77 24.71
CA CYS A 604 4.66 -25.16 25.66
C CYS A 604 3.28 -25.10 25.01
N VAL A 605 2.48 -26.13 25.25
CA VAL A 605 1.10 -26.21 24.79
C VAL A 605 0.24 -26.59 26.00
N ASN A 606 -0.77 -25.78 26.29
CA ASN A 606 -1.72 -26.07 27.36
C ASN A 606 -2.69 -27.15 26.90
N VAL A 607 -2.56 -28.36 27.46
CA VAL A 607 -3.45 -29.49 27.19
C VAL A 607 -4.27 -29.78 28.42
N LYS A 608 -5.56 -29.42 28.38
CA LYS A 608 -6.52 -29.65 29.48
C LYS A 608 -6.07 -29.04 30.82
N GLY A 609 -5.51 -27.83 30.81
CA GLY A 609 -5.09 -27.12 32.02
C GLY A 609 -3.73 -27.54 32.58
N LYS A 610 -2.91 -28.28 31.81
CA LYS A 610 -1.54 -28.65 32.16
C LYS A 610 -0.58 -28.28 31.02
N ALA A 611 0.60 -27.77 31.36
CA ALA A 611 1.66 -27.52 30.41
C ALA A 611 2.22 -28.84 29.86
N SER A 612 2.27 -28.96 28.54
CA SER A 612 2.90 -30.06 27.82
C SER A 612 3.92 -29.49 26.84
N CYS A 613 5.16 -29.98 26.88
CA CYS A 613 6.23 -29.48 26.02
C CYS A 613 6.31 -30.25 24.69
N ARG A 614 6.43 -29.52 23.58
CA ARG A 614 6.78 -30.07 22.28
C ARG A 614 8.25 -29.79 21.99
N CYS A 615 9.02 -30.86 21.87
CA CYS A 615 10.47 -30.78 21.76
C CYS A 615 10.90 -30.61 20.30
N PRO A 616 11.83 -29.69 20.01
CA PRO A 616 12.37 -29.53 18.67
C PRO A 616 13.18 -30.77 18.26
N SER A 617 13.07 -31.13 16.98
CA SER A 617 13.81 -32.23 16.36
C SER A 617 14.60 -31.70 15.17
N GLY A 618 15.93 -31.78 15.24
CA GLY A 618 16.84 -31.41 14.15
C GLY A 618 17.34 -32.63 13.37
N GLN A 619 18.09 -32.40 12.29
CA GLN A 619 18.58 -33.47 11.41
C GLN A 619 19.60 -34.42 12.07
N ALA A 620 20.32 -33.96 13.10
CA ALA A 620 21.37 -34.75 13.77
C ALA A 620 21.03 -35.17 15.22
N PHE A 621 20.19 -34.42 15.92
CA PHE A 621 19.77 -34.68 17.28
C PHE A 621 18.35 -34.20 17.51
N PHE A 622 17.66 -34.85 18.44
CA PHE A 622 16.31 -34.52 18.86
C PHE A 622 16.25 -34.46 20.39
N PHE A 623 15.38 -33.62 20.93
CA PHE A 623 15.17 -33.51 22.37
C PHE A 623 13.96 -34.35 22.80
N THR A 624 14.05 -34.94 23.99
CA THR A 624 13.07 -35.85 24.58
C THR A 624 12.91 -35.57 26.08
N GLY A 625 11.85 -36.14 26.67
CA GLY A 625 11.48 -35.91 28.06
C GLY A 625 10.35 -34.89 28.21
N GLU A 626 9.68 -34.91 29.37
CA GLU A 626 8.46 -34.12 29.62
C GLU A 626 8.66 -32.60 29.49
N ARG A 627 9.89 -32.11 29.64
CA ARG A 627 10.26 -30.69 29.46
C ARG A 627 11.35 -30.49 28.41
N CYS A 628 11.59 -31.47 27.54
CA CYS A 628 12.65 -31.45 26.52
C CYS A 628 14.07 -31.38 27.08
N GLN A 629 14.29 -31.92 28.28
CA GLN A 629 15.55 -31.87 28.99
C GLN A 629 16.64 -32.81 28.43
N SER A 630 16.26 -33.85 27.69
CA SER A 630 17.17 -34.92 27.29
C SER A 630 17.49 -34.87 25.80
N ARG A 631 18.75 -34.64 25.44
CA ARG A 631 19.23 -34.68 24.05
C ARG A 631 19.56 -36.11 23.61
N GLN A 632 19.06 -36.53 22.44
CA GLN A 632 19.40 -37.80 21.81
C GLN A 632 19.87 -37.61 20.37
N ILE A 633 20.64 -38.58 19.85
CA ILE A 633 21.24 -38.56 18.51
C ILE A 633 20.54 -39.62 17.66
N HIS A 634 20.27 -39.33 16.38
CA HIS A 634 19.66 -40.29 15.46
C HIS A 634 20.52 -41.57 15.31
N GLY A 635 19.93 -42.74 15.53
CA GLY A 635 20.62 -44.04 15.47
C GLY A 635 21.31 -44.34 14.13
N ASN A 636 20.83 -43.78 13.02
CA ASN A 636 21.46 -43.92 11.70
C ASN A 636 22.85 -43.26 11.61
N ILE A 637 23.09 -42.20 12.39
CA ILE A 637 24.40 -41.50 12.41
C ILE A 637 25.42 -42.30 13.22
N LEU A 638 24.97 -42.96 14.30
CA LEU A 638 25.82 -43.88 15.08
C LEU A 638 26.22 -45.11 14.23
N GLY A 639 25.30 -45.63 13.40
CA GLY A 639 25.59 -46.72 12.46
C GLY A 639 26.60 -46.36 11.37
N MET A 640 26.52 -45.16 10.79
CA MET A 640 27.50 -44.69 9.80
C MET A 640 28.90 -44.47 10.40
N SER A 641 28.97 -44.04 11.67
CA SER A 641 30.24 -43.83 12.37
C SER A 641 30.97 -45.15 12.64
N ILE A 642 30.24 -46.20 13.05
CA ILE A 642 30.81 -47.52 13.32
C ILE A 642 31.16 -48.25 12.02
N GLY A 643 30.33 -48.12 10.98
CA GLY A 643 30.59 -48.70 9.65
C GLY A 643 31.81 -48.11 8.94
N GLY A 644 32.03 -46.78 9.06
CA GLY A 644 33.20 -46.11 8.50
C GLY A 644 34.53 -46.51 9.14
N ILE A 645 34.54 -46.73 10.46
CA ILE A 645 35.73 -47.18 11.20
C ILE A 645 36.05 -48.65 10.85
N ALA A 646 35.04 -49.52 10.76
CA ALA A 646 35.25 -50.91 10.34
C ALA A 646 35.76 -51.01 8.89
N GLY A 647 35.21 -50.20 7.97
CA GLY A 647 35.63 -50.19 6.57
C GLY A 647 37.07 -49.70 6.36
N THR A 648 37.49 -48.68 7.12
CA THR A 648 38.87 -48.15 7.04
C THR A 648 39.90 -49.12 7.60
N ILE A 649 39.58 -49.85 8.68
CA ILE A 649 40.44 -50.91 9.23
C ILE A 649 40.61 -52.07 8.23
N VAL A 650 39.53 -52.52 7.60
CA VAL A 650 39.60 -53.58 6.58
C VAL A 650 40.44 -53.13 5.38
N LEU A 651 40.24 -51.89 4.90
CA LEU A 651 41.00 -51.35 3.78
C LEU A 651 42.51 -51.23 4.11
N THR A 652 42.86 -50.82 5.34
CA THR A 652 44.27 -50.78 5.77
C THR A 652 44.88 -52.18 5.89
N ILE A 653 44.15 -53.18 6.41
CA ILE A 653 44.64 -54.57 6.47
C ILE A 653 44.87 -55.14 5.06
N VAL A 654 43.97 -54.85 4.11
CA VAL A 654 44.11 -55.26 2.71
C VAL A 654 45.31 -54.59 2.05
N LEU A 655 45.49 -53.28 2.24
CA LEU A 655 46.64 -52.55 1.71
C LEU A 655 47.97 -53.05 2.30
N ILE A 656 48.02 -53.31 3.61
CA ILE A 656 49.21 -53.88 4.27
C ILE A 656 49.49 -55.30 3.75
N SER A 657 48.47 -56.12 3.54
CA SER A 657 48.61 -57.48 2.98
C SER A 657 49.08 -57.47 1.52
N MET A 658 48.69 -56.46 0.75
CA MET A 658 49.16 -56.27 -0.63
C MET A 658 50.61 -55.79 -0.69
N MET A 659 51.05 -54.97 0.27
CA MET A 659 52.45 -54.55 0.35
C MET A 659 53.36 -55.66 0.88
N ALA A 660 52.85 -56.59 1.70
CA ALA A 660 53.62 -57.72 2.23
C ALA A 660 53.79 -58.89 1.24
N ARG A 661 53.13 -58.85 0.06
CA ARG A 661 53.23 -59.87 -1.00
C ARG A 661 54.11 -59.47 -2.19
N LYS A 662 54.97 -58.46 -2.02
CA LYS A 662 55.94 -58.02 -3.05
C LYS A 662 57.37 -58.38 -2.67
#